data_AF-A0A127B2W2-F1
#
_entry.id   AF-A0A127B2W2-F1
#
_cell.length_a   1.000
_cell.length_b   1.000
_cell.length_c   1.000
_cell.angle_alpha   90.00
_cell.angle_beta   90.00
_cell.angle_gamma   90.00
#
_symmetry.space_group_name_H-M   'P 1'
#
loop_
_entity.id
_entity.type
_entity.pdbx_description
1 polymer ?
#
loop_
_entity_poly.entity_id
_entity_poly.type
_entity_poly.pdbx_seq_one_letter_code
_entity_poly.pdbx_strand_id
1 'polypeptide(L)'
;MKYISSPVASENAGVKRLFLFVGLWLFSFSQTWAQVDNASLVPLSLEERMNAADLVLEGKVIARKSFWDTRHENIYTVNQVEVYKVFKGTASPTTVEVITEGGRVGLNMHVYSATLQLQTQQQGVFFLQSASGKNSSKQYKVFGSMQGFIKYKVANKSAQDPFARYASIEQELYPALTKLRGASLRVLRTNPALDSTIKTPERTQELRRAIPQISDFTPKSLRAGTSDILTITGINFGATRGTGYVEFPDADDGGKSFIKPLDTDYISWSNTQIKVKVPTYGIDGGTAGTGKFRVVNSDPATATAATDLLIIFAYSNVGYDDDERNLPLKSYGPEHINQNGRGGYTFRFGASFEANKPALYAFKRSMNEWSCATLINWDTQAGANISRTADDNINSVRFSNTSELPANVLGRTISRYSGCIIGQDVNFWVEEIDMEFAPNFVWQYGPDQPTNVQYDFESVTLHELGHAHQLSHLILPKAVMHYAVGRGQISRTLNAENDIAGGKYVMAQNASPQFCEEPIMIPKQQSACAIPVETVILMGTYQSNNTVLLRWEIENEQNVVTYVVERSEDGINYIEIGQVPAASRGTYEFIDQNPLPTLTYYRLRILKNNNTTELSEVAQVAGPEFTNLISPNPGGSEVFLNFNTPQKDVVTLEFFDTIGRFYGAISVDVLPEVKRYGVQLPDLVTGYYIIRWRTASQSGTFRFYKIQ
;
A
#
# COMPACT_ATOMS: atom_id res chain seq x y z
N MET A 1 -20.58 -86.82 4.50
CA MET A 1 -21.79 -85.97 4.59
C MET A 1 -21.49 -84.78 5.49
N LYS A 2 -21.96 -83.58 5.11
CA LYS A 2 -21.78 -82.31 5.82
C LYS A 2 -22.44 -82.32 7.22
N TYR A 3 -21.74 -81.81 8.25
CA TYR A 3 -22.09 -80.68 9.13
C TYR A 3 -21.37 -80.77 10.51
N ILE A 4 -20.60 -79.69 10.81
CA ILE A 4 -20.34 -78.98 12.09
C ILE A 4 -20.12 -79.76 13.41
N SER A 5 -18.93 -79.58 14.03
CA SER A 5 -18.75 -78.94 15.36
C SER A 5 -17.27 -78.95 15.82
N SER A 6 -16.87 -77.86 16.49
CA SER A 6 -15.55 -77.41 16.99
C SER A 6 -15.05 -78.20 18.23
N PRO A 7 -14.02 -77.77 19.02
CA PRO A 7 -12.70 -77.13 18.78
C PRO A 7 -11.55 -77.83 19.59
N VAL A 8 -10.36 -77.19 19.66
CA VAL A 8 -9.39 -77.12 20.81
C VAL A 8 -7.93 -77.53 20.52
N ALA A 9 -7.09 -76.50 20.59
CA ALA A 9 -5.73 -76.25 21.11
C ALA A 9 -4.61 -77.32 21.30
N SER A 10 -3.40 -76.72 21.30
CA SER A 10 -2.13 -77.07 21.99
C SER A 10 -1.12 -77.86 21.16
N GLU A 11 0.20 -77.64 21.23
CA GLU A 11 1.09 -76.66 21.86
C GLU A 11 2.51 -76.96 21.34
N ASN A 12 3.42 -75.98 21.43
CA ASN A 12 4.88 -76.13 21.58
C ASN A 12 5.72 -76.74 20.44
N ALA A 13 6.99 -76.39 20.24
CA ALA A 13 7.87 -75.30 20.67
C ALA A 13 9.16 -75.45 19.83
N GLY A 14 9.91 -74.37 19.57
CA GLY A 14 11.08 -74.47 18.68
C GLY A 14 12.05 -73.29 18.65
N VAL A 15 12.54 -72.86 19.82
CA VAL A 15 13.92 -72.36 20.12
C VAL A 15 14.54 -71.26 19.22
N LYS A 16 14.91 -70.11 19.82
CA LYS A 16 16.33 -69.60 19.96
C LYS A 16 16.44 -68.15 20.46
N ARG A 17 17.08 -68.03 21.64
CA ARG A 17 18.05 -67.04 22.15
C ARG A 17 18.07 -65.58 21.59
N LEU A 18 17.49 -64.69 22.39
CA LEU A 18 18.03 -63.46 23.03
C LEU A 18 19.19 -62.66 22.37
N PHE A 19 18.93 -61.40 22.02
CA PHE A 19 19.78 -60.23 22.32
C PHE A 19 18.92 -58.94 22.40
N LEU A 20 19.18 -58.12 23.42
CA LEU A 20 18.50 -56.87 23.75
C LEU A 20 18.67 -55.79 22.68
N PHE A 21 17.59 -55.06 22.37
CA PHE A 21 17.63 -53.65 21.99
C PHE A 21 16.56 -52.89 22.78
N VAL A 22 17.00 -51.97 23.63
CA VAL A 22 16.15 -50.99 24.33
C VAL A 22 15.83 -49.89 23.32
N GLY A 23 14.55 -49.76 22.94
CA GLY A 23 14.03 -48.65 22.15
C GLY A 23 12.96 -47.91 22.94
N LEU A 24 13.35 -46.86 23.66
CA LEU A 24 12.43 -45.82 24.13
C LEU A 24 12.04 -44.96 22.92
N TRP A 25 10.81 -45.12 22.43
CA TRP A 25 10.21 -44.18 21.49
C TRP A 25 9.49 -43.07 22.28
N LEU A 26 10.19 -41.96 22.49
CA LEU A 26 9.58 -40.66 22.81
C LEU A 26 9.19 -40.01 21.49
N PHE A 27 7.93 -40.13 21.09
CA PHE A 27 7.34 -39.25 20.07
C PHE A 27 7.10 -37.88 20.69
N SER A 28 8.08 -36.98 20.58
CA SER A 28 7.85 -35.55 20.74
C SER A 28 7.16 -35.01 19.48
N PHE A 29 5.84 -34.90 19.53
CA PHE A 29 5.09 -34.05 18.60
C PHE A 29 5.37 -32.58 18.95
N SER A 30 6.36 -31.97 18.29
CA SER A 30 6.43 -30.51 18.19
C SER A 30 5.49 -30.07 17.07
N GLN A 31 4.25 -29.73 17.40
CA GLN A 31 3.45 -28.89 16.51
C GLN A 31 4.06 -27.49 16.53
N THR A 32 4.85 -27.17 15.50
CA THR A 32 5.24 -25.79 15.23
C THR A 32 4.01 -25.06 14.70
N TRP A 33 3.38 -24.28 15.56
CA TRP A 33 2.38 -23.30 15.15
C TRP A 33 3.07 -22.29 14.25
N ALA A 34 2.80 -22.32 12.94
CA ALA A 34 3.09 -21.19 12.07
C ALA A 34 2.17 -20.05 12.52
N GLN A 35 2.76 -19.02 13.11
CA GLN A 35 2.05 -17.81 13.51
C GLN A 35 1.64 -17.07 12.23
N VAL A 36 0.33 -16.97 11.99
CA VAL A 36 -0.23 -16.20 10.87
C VAL A 36 -0.34 -14.74 11.35
N ASP A 37 0.58 -13.91 10.89
CA ASP A 37 0.67 -12.49 11.18
C ASP A 37 -0.23 -11.71 10.18
N ASN A 38 -0.87 -10.61 10.60
CA ASN A 38 -1.55 -9.71 9.65
C ASN A 38 -0.46 -9.13 8.69
N ALA A 39 -0.79 -8.81 7.45
CA ALA A 39 0.12 -8.65 6.30
C ALA A 39 1.26 -7.65 6.51
N SER A 40 1.05 -6.74 7.44
CA SER A 40 2.05 -5.79 7.87
C SER A 40 2.17 -5.69 9.38
N LEU A 41 1.53 -6.56 10.19
CA LEU A 41 1.53 -6.50 11.65
C LEU A 41 2.07 -7.80 12.27
N VAL A 42 3.16 -7.69 13.03
CA VAL A 42 3.70 -8.76 13.86
C VAL A 42 3.12 -8.64 15.29
N PRO A 43 2.66 -9.73 15.92
CA PRO A 43 2.07 -9.69 17.25
C PRO A 43 2.96 -9.04 18.31
N LEU A 44 2.38 -8.11 19.05
CA LEU A 44 2.90 -7.54 20.30
C LEU A 44 2.19 -8.23 21.47
N SER A 45 2.95 -8.80 22.40
CA SER A 45 2.41 -9.35 23.64
C SER A 45 1.83 -8.24 24.53
N LEU A 46 0.89 -8.60 25.42
CA LEU A 46 0.37 -7.64 26.41
C LEU A 46 1.49 -7.07 27.31
N GLU A 47 2.52 -7.86 27.59
CA GLU A 47 3.66 -7.43 28.40
C GLU A 47 4.49 -6.35 27.68
N GLU A 48 4.80 -6.55 26.40
CA GLU A 48 5.50 -5.53 25.59
C GLU A 48 4.69 -4.24 25.50
N ARG A 49 3.37 -4.35 25.23
CA ARG A 49 2.47 -3.19 25.19
C ARG A 49 2.40 -2.47 26.54
N MET A 50 2.27 -3.22 27.64
CA MET A 50 2.23 -2.66 29.00
C MET A 50 3.54 -1.99 29.37
N ASN A 51 4.69 -2.56 29.01
CA ASN A 51 6.00 -2.01 29.30
C ASN A 51 6.24 -0.70 28.55
N ALA A 52 5.89 -0.64 27.26
CA ALA A 52 6.12 0.52 26.40
C ALA A 52 5.14 1.69 26.61
N ALA A 53 3.93 1.43 27.14
CA ALA A 53 2.92 2.46 27.37
C ALA A 53 3.20 3.30 28.63
N ASP A 54 3.05 4.62 28.54
CA ASP A 54 3.06 5.54 29.68
C ASP A 54 1.72 5.52 30.44
N LEU A 55 0.63 5.29 29.70
CA LEU A 55 -0.73 5.26 30.20
C LEU A 55 -1.47 4.06 29.59
N VAL A 56 -2.12 3.26 30.42
CA VAL A 56 -3.04 2.21 29.96
C VAL A 56 -4.39 2.46 30.59
N LEU A 57 -5.43 2.62 29.78
CA LEU A 57 -6.77 2.99 30.26
C LEU A 57 -7.89 2.28 29.51
N GLU A 58 -9.01 2.11 30.18
CA GLU A 58 -10.31 1.82 29.57
C GLU A 58 -11.03 3.12 29.28
N GLY A 59 -11.52 3.27 28.05
CA GLY A 59 -12.28 4.46 27.68
C GLY A 59 -13.19 4.29 26.48
N LYS A 60 -13.95 5.36 26.21
CA LYS A 60 -14.87 5.50 25.08
C LYS A 60 -14.51 6.70 24.24
N VAL A 61 -14.41 6.52 22.93
CA VAL A 61 -14.25 7.64 21.99
C VAL A 61 -15.56 8.42 21.93
N ILE A 62 -15.54 9.69 22.35
CA ILE A 62 -16.73 10.56 22.39
C ILE A 62 -16.76 11.61 21.28
N ALA A 63 -15.59 12.00 20.78
CA ALA A 63 -15.45 12.95 19.68
C ALA A 63 -14.17 12.68 18.90
N ARG A 64 -14.16 13.06 17.63
CA ARG A 64 -12.98 12.99 16.75
C ARG A 64 -12.89 14.26 15.92
N LYS A 65 -11.66 14.69 15.62
CA LYS A 65 -11.40 15.83 14.72
C LYS A 65 -10.06 15.64 14.03
N SER A 66 -10.02 15.74 12.70
CA SER A 66 -8.75 15.74 11.97
C SER A 66 -8.15 17.14 11.87
N PHE A 67 -6.84 17.22 11.79
CA PHE A 67 -6.08 18.45 11.67
C PHE A 67 -4.74 18.19 10.97
N TRP A 68 -4.23 19.21 10.29
CA TRP A 68 -2.87 19.22 9.78
C TRP A 68 -1.88 19.41 10.92
N ASP A 69 -0.74 18.74 10.84
CA ASP A 69 0.39 19.03 11.72
C ASP A 69 0.92 20.47 11.52
N THR A 70 1.81 20.90 12.39
CA THR A 70 2.30 22.30 12.38
C THR A 70 3.11 22.64 11.12
N ARG A 71 3.62 21.64 10.40
CA ARG A 71 4.39 21.83 9.16
C ARG A 71 3.52 21.70 7.92
N HIS A 72 2.24 21.37 8.09
CA HIS A 72 1.31 21.08 7.01
C HIS A 72 1.76 19.91 6.13
N GLU A 73 2.41 18.91 6.73
CA GLU A 73 2.98 17.75 6.04
C GLU A 73 2.10 16.51 6.17
N ASN A 74 1.38 16.36 7.28
CA ASN A 74 0.59 15.15 7.54
C ASN A 74 -0.71 15.50 8.28
N ILE A 75 -1.78 14.80 7.94
CA ILE A 75 -3.07 14.86 8.64
C ILE A 75 -3.08 13.83 9.77
N TYR A 76 -3.48 14.29 10.95
CA TYR A 76 -3.73 13.45 12.11
C TYR A 76 -5.17 13.61 12.57
N THR A 77 -5.68 12.62 13.32
CA THR A 77 -6.99 12.69 13.97
C THR A 77 -6.81 12.68 15.48
N VAL A 78 -7.30 13.72 16.17
CA VAL A 78 -7.44 13.71 17.62
C VAL A 78 -8.76 13.05 18.00
N ASN A 79 -8.69 12.08 18.89
CA ASN A 79 -9.81 11.33 19.45
C ASN A 79 -9.94 11.69 20.93
N GLN A 80 -11.05 12.29 21.31
CA GLN A 80 -11.34 12.56 22.71
C GLN A 80 -11.90 11.27 23.33
N VAL A 81 -11.15 10.74 24.30
CA VAL A 81 -11.49 9.48 24.99
C VAL A 81 -11.94 9.78 26.41
N GLU A 82 -13.19 9.47 26.69
CA GLU A 82 -13.78 9.45 28.03
C GLU A 82 -13.19 8.30 28.84
N VAL A 83 -12.64 8.54 30.03
CA VAL A 83 -11.89 7.51 30.78
C VAL A 83 -12.75 6.86 31.85
N TYR A 84 -12.79 5.53 31.91
CA TYR A 84 -13.51 4.77 32.96
C TYR A 84 -12.57 4.18 34.00
N LYS A 85 -11.52 3.48 33.55
CA LYS A 85 -10.54 2.83 34.40
C LYS A 85 -9.13 3.11 33.90
N VAL A 86 -8.16 3.11 34.81
CA VAL A 86 -6.73 3.23 34.50
C VAL A 86 -6.01 2.00 35.03
N PHE A 87 -5.26 1.32 34.16
CA PHE A 87 -4.46 0.14 34.48
C PHE A 87 -3.00 0.50 34.73
N LYS A 88 -2.46 1.56 34.12
CA LYS A 88 -1.09 2.05 34.33
C LYS A 88 -1.04 3.57 34.11
N GLY A 89 -0.22 4.29 34.88
CA GLY A 89 -0.02 5.73 34.71
C GLY A 89 -1.08 6.61 35.37
N THR A 90 -1.14 7.89 34.98
CA THR A 90 -2.08 8.87 35.51
C THR A 90 -2.81 9.59 34.38
N ALA A 91 -4.13 9.44 34.29
CA ALA A 91 -4.99 10.20 33.39
C ALA A 91 -5.64 11.40 34.11
N SER A 92 -6.03 12.42 33.34
CA SER A 92 -7.02 13.41 33.79
C SER A 92 -8.34 12.68 34.08
N PRO A 93 -9.09 13.05 35.13
CA PRO A 93 -10.22 12.25 35.61
C PRO A 93 -11.41 12.14 34.63
N THR A 94 -11.49 12.97 33.58
CA THR A 94 -12.64 13.03 32.67
C THR A 94 -12.33 12.56 31.25
N THR A 95 -11.30 13.13 30.60
CA THR A 95 -10.97 12.84 29.20
C THR A 95 -9.47 12.87 28.94
N VAL A 96 -9.01 12.10 27.94
CA VAL A 96 -7.68 12.20 27.34
C VAL A 96 -7.79 12.39 25.83
N GLU A 97 -6.77 13.01 25.23
CA GLU A 97 -6.66 13.17 23.78
C GLU A 97 -5.73 12.08 23.22
N VAL A 98 -6.26 11.25 22.32
CA VAL A 98 -5.52 10.18 21.63
C VAL A 98 -5.40 10.52 20.15
N ILE A 99 -4.17 10.71 19.69
CA ILE A 99 -3.83 11.05 18.31
C ILE A 99 -3.60 9.76 17.52
N THR A 100 -4.31 9.62 16.39
CA THR A 100 -4.11 8.59 15.38
C THR A 100 -3.64 9.23 14.06
N GLU A 101 -2.92 8.48 13.24
CA GLU A 101 -2.46 8.92 11.93
C GLU A 101 -3.62 8.95 10.92
N GLY A 102 -3.53 9.86 9.96
CA GLY A 102 -4.54 10.02 8.92
C GLY A 102 -5.80 10.75 9.38
N GLY A 103 -6.76 10.81 8.47
CA GLY A 103 -8.00 11.54 8.62
C GLY A 103 -8.28 12.43 7.43
N ARG A 104 -9.22 13.36 7.62
CA ARG A 104 -9.70 14.26 6.57
C ARG A 104 -9.80 15.69 7.07
N VAL A 105 -9.27 16.64 6.30
CA VAL A 105 -9.45 18.09 6.48
C VAL A 105 -9.96 18.68 5.17
N GLY A 106 -11.23 19.06 5.13
CA GLY A 106 -11.87 19.48 3.88
C GLY A 106 -11.94 18.32 2.89
N LEU A 107 -11.37 18.52 1.70
CA LEU A 107 -11.27 17.52 0.63
C LEU A 107 -9.92 16.78 0.62
N ASN A 108 -9.01 17.08 1.55
CA ASN A 108 -7.74 16.39 1.67
C ASN A 108 -7.87 15.25 2.66
N MET A 109 -7.43 14.05 2.28
CA MET A 109 -7.46 12.86 3.13
C MET A 109 -6.13 12.12 3.10
N HIS A 110 -5.62 11.73 4.26
CA HIS A 110 -4.47 10.83 4.35
C HIS A 110 -4.93 9.48 4.92
N VAL A 111 -4.65 8.40 4.20
CA VAL A 111 -4.96 7.03 4.61
C VAL A 111 -3.68 6.21 4.64
N TYR A 112 -3.43 5.61 5.80
CA TYR A 112 -2.26 4.78 6.05
C TYR A 112 -2.69 3.31 6.11
N SER A 113 -2.05 2.44 5.34
CA SER A 113 -2.30 0.99 5.43
C SER A 113 -1.96 0.47 6.85
N ALA A 114 -2.75 -0.49 7.32
CA ALA A 114 -2.59 -1.14 8.64
C ALA A 114 -2.50 -0.19 9.86
N THR A 115 -3.19 0.95 9.80
CA THR A 115 -3.29 1.89 10.93
C THR A 115 -4.59 1.79 11.69
N LEU A 116 -4.53 2.10 12.99
CA LEU A 116 -5.71 2.18 13.83
C LEU A 116 -6.57 3.39 13.44
N GLN A 117 -7.79 3.12 13.00
CA GLN A 117 -8.83 4.13 12.82
C GLN A 117 -9.89 4.00 13.91
N LEU A 118 -9.96 4.99 14.80
CA LEU A 118 -10.94 5.05 15.88
C LEU A 118 -12.24 5.69 15.40
N GLN A 119 -13.37 5.11 15.80
CA GLN A 119 -14.70 5.66 15.54
C GLN A 119 -15.38 6.11 16.84
N THR A 120 -16.22 7.14 16.74
CA THR A 120 -17.05 7.57 17.87
C THR A 120 -17.89 6.40 18.41
N GLN A 121 -18.15 6.40 19.72
CA GLN A 121 -18.83 5.33 20.46
C GLN A 121 -18.05 4.03 20.65
N GLN A 122 -16.91 3.83 19.96
CA GLN A 122 -16.06 2.67 20.23
C GLN A 122 -15.47 2.76 21.64
N GLN A 123 -15.40 1.60 22.30
CA GLN A 123 -14.86 1.46 23.66
C GLN A 123 -13.82 0.38 23.70
N GLY A 124 -12.87 0.47 24.61
CA GLY A 124 -11.84 -0.54 24.78
C GLY A 124 -10.73 -0.13 25.73
N VAL A 125 -9.68 -0.95 25.74
CA VAL A 125 -8.43 -0.64 26.45
C VAL A 125 -7.42 -0.06 25.48
N PHE A 126 -6.83 1.07 25.84
CA PHE A 126 -5.83 1.81 25.08
C PHE A 126 -4.46 1.69 25.75
N PHE A 127 -3.43 1.37 24.97
CA PHE A 127 -2.02 1.42 25.36
C PHE A 127 -1.40 2.66 24.75
N LEU A 128 -1.07 3.63 25.60
CA LEU A 128 -0.80 5.01 25.18
C LEU A 128 0.62 5.44 25.55
N GLN A 129 1.29 6.10 24.62
CA GLN A 129 2.57 6.80 24.81
C GLN A 129 2.36 8.30 24.76
N SER A 130 3.10 9.05 25.58
CA SER A 130 3.00 10.50 25.63
C SER A 130 3.43 11.11 24.30
N ALA A 131 2.61 12.01 23.75
CA ALA A 131 2.95 12.79 22.58
C ALA A 131 3.57 14.12 23.01
N SER A 132 4.73 14.47 22.45
CA SER A 132 5.40 15.75 22.72
C SER A 132 4.63 16.91 22.07
N GLY A 133 3.81 17.62 22.84
CA GLY A 133 3.07 18.82 22.42
C GLY A 133 3.20 19.97 23.43
N LYS A 134 3.33 21.21 22.94
CA LYS A 134 3.63 22.43 23.73
C LYS A 134 2.50 22.96 24.62
N ASN A 135 1.36 22.27 24.75
CA ASN A 135 0.21 22.73 25.53
C ASN A 135 -0.01 21.90 26.81
N SER A 136 -0.65 22.52 27.80
CA SER A 136 -0.91 21.97 29.14
C SER A 136 -1.86 20.75 29.17
N SER A 137 -2.39 20.28 28.04
CA SER A 137 -3.17 19.04 27.92
C SER A 137 -2.26 17.86 27.57
N LYS A 138 -2.30 16.78 28.35
CA LYS A 138 -1.55 15.55 28.05
C LYS A 138 -2.14 14.86 26.83
N GLN A 139 -1.45 14.95 25.69
CA GLN A 139 -1.77 14.24 24.46
C GLN A 139 -1.03 12.90 24.40
N TYR A 140 -1.66 11.90 23.80
CA TYR A 140 -1.11 10.56 23.68
C TYR A 140 -1.21 10.03 22.24
N LYS A 141 -0.30 9.12 21.88
CA LYS A 141 -0.40 8.26 20.69
C LYS A 141 -0.65 6.82 21.12
N VAL A 142 -1.27 6.03 20.26
CA VAL A 142 -1.48 4.60 20.51
C VAL A 142 -0.20 3.82 20.18
N PHE A 143 0.32 3.05 21.14
CA PHE A 143 1.49 2.21 20.93
C PHE A 143 1.14 0.97 20.11
N GLY A 144 1.88 0.70 19.04
CA GLY A 144 1.67 -0.50 18.21
C GLY A 144 0.41 -0.46 17.34
N SER A 145 -0.08 0.75 16.99
CA SER A 145 -1.21 0.94 16.07
C SER A 145 -2.45 0.15 16.51
N MET A 146 -3.01 -0.70 15.63
CA MET A 146 -4.20 -1.52 15.86
C MET A 146 -4.07 -2.44 17.09
N GLN A 147 -2.84 -2.82 17.46
CA GLN A 147 -2.58 -3.68 18.61
C GLN A 147 -2.64 -2.92 19.94
N GLY A 148 -2.43 -1.61 19.92
CA GLY A 148 -2.55 -0.77 21.11
C GLY A 148 -3.99 -0.49 21.54
N PHE A 149 -4.98 -1.01 20.81
CA PHE A 149 -6.39 -0.88 21.14
C PHE A 149 -7.08 -2.24 21.19
N ILE A 150 -7.51 -2.63 22.40
CA ILE A 150 -8.32 -3.83 22.60
C ILE A 150 -9.79 -3.40 22.59
N LYS A 151 -10.45 -3.56 21.44
CA LYS A 151 -11.84 -3.15 21.17
C LYS A 151 -12.82 -4.01 21.95
N TYR A 152 -13.80 -3.38 22.59
CA TYR A 152 -14.90 -4.06 23.27
C TYR A 152 -16.04 -4.39 22.32
N LYS A 153 -16.57 -5.60 22.48
CA LYS A 153 -17.88 -6.03 21.99
C LYS A 153 -18.87 -5.91 23.16
N VAL A 154 -19.31 -4.68 23.42
CA VAL A 154 -20.10 -4.29 24.60
C VAL A 154 -21.32 -5.20 24.81
N ALA A 155 -22.06 -5.51 23.75
CA ALA A 155 -23.24 -6.38 23.81
C ALA A 155 -22.94 -7.78 24.38
N ASN A 156 -21.74 -8.30 24.12
CA ASN A 156 -21.31 -9.64 24.53
C ASN A 156 -20.40 -9.60 25.77
N LYS A 157 -20.10 -8.41 26.31
CA LYS A 157 -19.11 -8.18 27.36
C LYS A 157 -17.76 -8.87 27.09
N SER A 158 -17.38 -8.95 25.80
CA SER A 158 -16.15 -9.57 25.32
C SER A 158 -15.24 -8.53 24.67
N ALA A 159 -13.99 -8.88 24.38
CA ALA A 159 -13.03 -7.95 23.81
C ALA A 159 -12.08 -8.63 22.83
N GLN A 160 -11.46 -7.83 21.94
CA GLN A 160 -10.52 -8.34 20.95
C GLN A 160 -9.53 -7.30 20.46
N ASP A 161 -8.37 -7.75 20.00
CA ASP A 161 -7.41 -7.00 19.19
C ASP A 161 -7.09 -7.80 17.90
N PRO A 162 -6.13 -7.45 17.03
CA PRO A 162 -5.85 -8.25 15.83
C PRO A 162 -5.49 -9.73 16.09
N PHE A 163 -4.88 -10.05 17.23
CA PHE A 163 -4.28 -11.36 17.52
C PHE A 163 -4.91 -12.11 18.71
N ALA A 164 -5.55 -11.40 19.64
CA ALA A 164 -6.13 -11.98 20.85
C ALA A 164 -7.65 -11.81 20.92
N ARG A 165 -8.32 -12.75 21.58
CA ARG A 165 -9.75 -12.72 21.87
C ARG A 165 -9.94 -12.98 23.36
N TYR A 166 -10.84 -12.23 23.98
CA TYR A 166 -11.22 -12.37 25.38
C TYR A 166 -12.73 -12.61 25.42
N ALA A 167 -13.16 -13.79 25.85
CA ALA A 167 -14.58 -14.14 25.95
C ALA A 167 -15.28 -13.30 27.02
N SER A 168 -14.55 -12.81 28.03
CA SER A 168 -15.06 -11.93 29.07
C SER A 168 -14.08 -10.81 29.39
N ILE A 169 -14.58 -9.57 29.36
CA ILE A 169 -13.82 -8.39 29.80
C ILE A 169 -13.43 -8.52 31.28
N GLU A 170 -14.38 -8.91 32.12
CA GLU A 170 -14.17 -8.98 33.58
C GLU A 170 -13.36 -10.19 34.02
N GLN A 171 -13.58 -11.35 33.40
CA GLN A 171 -12.99 -12.61 33.86
C GLN A 171 -11.68 -12.97 33.14
N GLU A 172 -11.44 -12.42 31.95
CA GLU A 172 -10.23 -12.73 31.17
C GLU A 172 -9.36 -11.48 30.96
N LEU A 173 -9.91 -10.41 30.38
CA LEU A 173 -9.10 -9.24 30.01
C LEU A 173 -8.56 -8.48 31.24
N TYR A 174 -9.42 -8.10 32.20
CA TYR A 174 -8.93 -7.37 33.38
C TYR A 174 -7.90 -8.16 34.17
N PRO A 175 -8.10 -9.47 34.48
CA PRO A 175 -7.07 -10.26 35.14
C PRO A 175 -5.79 -10.41 34.32
N ALA A 176 -5.88 -10.49 32.99
CA ALA A 176 -4.70 -10.51 32.13
C ALA A 176 -3.90 -9.20 32.22
N LEU A 177 -4.57 -8.05 32.32
CA LEU A 177 -3.92 -6.74 32.46
C LEU A 177 -3.35 -6.50 33.86
N THR A 178 -4.09 -6.83 34.92
CA THR A 178 -3.70 -6.54 36.31
C THR A 178 -2.59 -7.43 36.84
N LYS A 179 -2.35 -8.58 36.20
CA LYS A 179 -1.20 -9.45 36.50
C LYS A 179 0.13 -8.93 35.95
N LEU A 180 0.11 -7.96 35.03
CA LEU A 180 1.32 -7.44 34.40
C LEU A 180 2.09 -6.52 35.34
N ARG A 181 3.41 -6.52 35.21
CA ARG A 181 4.28 -5.65 36.01
C ARG A 181 3.96 -4.17 35.74
N GLY A 182 3.83 -3.40 36.82
CA GLY A 182 3.51 -1.96 36.74
C GLY A 182 2.02 -1.64 36.59
N ALA A 183 1.16 -2.66 36.53
CA ALA A 183 -0.29 -2.45 36.56
C ALA A 183 -0.77 -2.04 37.98
N SER A 184 -1.59 -1.01 38.05
CA SER A 184 -2.27 -0.54 39.26
C SER A 184 -3.67 -0.07 38.87
N LEU A 185 -4.65 -0.98 38.93
CA LEU A 185 -6.03 -0.70 38.55
C LEU A 185 -6.64 0.39 39.44
N ARG A 186 -7.11 1.46 38.81
CA ARG A 186 -7.88 2.55 39.44
C ARG A 186 -9.16 2.75 38.66
N VAL A 187 -10.30 2.59 39.33
CA VAL A 187 -11.62 2.90 38.76
C VAL A 187 -11.87 4.39 39.00
N LEU A 188 -12.01 5.15 37.92
CA LEU A 188 -12.34 6.58 38.01
C LEU A 188 -13.86 6.78 38.03
N ARG A 189 -14.58 5.97 37.24
CA ARG A 189 -16.04 5.90 37.23
C ARG A 189 -16.52 4.61 36.56
N THR A 190 -17.78 4.27 36.82
CA THR A 190 -18.48 3.16 36.18
C THR A 190 -18.55 3.34 34.66
N ASN A 191 -18.36 2.26 33.92
CA ASN A 191 -18.72 2.20 32.50
C ASN A 191 -20.19 1.76 32.40
N PRO A 192 -21.15 2.68 32.15
CA PRO A 192 -22.57 2.35 32.21
C PRO A 192 -22.98 1.31 31.17
N ALA A 193 -22.24 1.19 30.06
CA ALA A 193 -22.51 0.23 29.01
C ALA A 193 -22.12 -1.21 29.38
N LEU A 194 -21.20 -1.38 30.35
CA LEU A 194 -20.81 -2.69 30.90
C LEU A 194 -21.54 -3.00 32.22
N ASP A 195 -21.81 -1.98 33.03
CA ASP A 195 -22.48 -2.08 34.34
C ASP A 195 -24.00 -2.16 34.24
N SER A 196 -24.60 -1.81 33.09
CA SER A 196 -26.00 -2.15 32.87
C SER A 196 -26.14 -3.66 33.05
N THR A 197 -26.80 -4.10 34.13
CA THR A 197 -27.46 -5.40 34.16
C THR A 197 -28.20 -5.45 32.84
N ILE A 198 -27.91 -6.45 32.01
CA ILE A 198 -28.76 -6.73 30.86
C ILE A 198 -30.16 -6.70 31.44
N LYS A 199 -30.94 -5.66 31.13
CA LYS A 199 -32.36 -5.75 31.36
C LYS A 199 -32.71 -6.93 30.49
N THR A 200 -32.89 -8.10 31.11
CA THR A 200 -33.65 -9.17 30.48
C THR A 200 -34.82 -8.43 29.87
N PRO A 201 -34.97 -8.41 28.53
CA PRO A 201 -36.10 -7.71 27.94
C PRO A 201 -37.30 -8.20 28.74
N GLU A 202 -38.05 -7.25 29.32
CA GLU A 202 -39.27 -7.62 30.02
C GLU A 202 -39.96 -8.63 29.12
N ARG A 203 -40.35 -9.77 29.69
CA ARG A 203 -41.09 -10.80 28.99
C ARG A 203 -42.49 -10.23 28.74
N THR A 204 -42.57 -9.11 28.01
CA THR A 204 -43.76 -8.69 27.29
C THR A 204 -44.04 -9.84 26.34
N GLN A 205 -45.15 -10.51 26.65
CA GLN A 205 -45.89 -11.51 25.88
C GLN A 205 -45.18 -12.11 24.67
N GLU A 206 -45.17 -13.45 24.60
CA GLU A 206 -44.75 -14.29 23.47
C GLU A 206 -45.21 -13.81 22.07
N LEU A 207 -44.66 -12.70 21.60
CA LEU A 207 -44.69 -12.30 20.21
C LEU A 207 -43.69 -13.22 19.55
N ARG A 208 -44.17 -14.10 18.67
CA ARG A 208 -43.33 -14.95 17.81
C ARG A 208 -42.33 -14.03 17.11
N ARG A 209 -41.08 -13.99 17.59
CA ARG A 209 -40.03 -13.21 16.93
C ARG A 209 -39.82 -13.78 15.54
N ALA A 210 -39.96 -12.94 14.54
CA ALA A 210 -39.71 -13.33 13.16
C ALA A 210 -38.18 -13.43 13.00
N ILE A 211 -37.64 -14.64 13.07
CA ILE A 211 -36.21 -14.88 12.86
C ILE A 211 -35.96 -14.77 11.35
N PRO A 212 -35.03 -13.90 10.89
CA PRO A 212 -34.69 -13.81 9.49
C PRO A 212 -34.15 -15.16 9.00
N GLN A 213 -34.48 -15.53 7.76
CA GLN A 213 -33.91 -16.70 7.11
C GLN A 213 -33.43 -16.30 5.73
N ILE A 214 -32.18 -16.65 5.41
CA ILE A 214 -31.59 -16.44 4.10
C ILE A 214 -31.83 -17.72 3.29
N SER A 215 -32.62 -17.64 2.21
CA SER A 215 -32.84 -18.77 1.31
C SER A 215 -31.71 -18.89 0.29
N ASP A 216 -31.28 -17.78 -0.29
CA ASP A 216 -30.19 -17.74 -1.26
C ASP A 216 -29.57 -16.33 -1.35
N PHE A 217 -28.48 -16.21 -2.10
CA PHE A 217 -27.92 -14.93 -2.50
C PHE A 217 -27.19 -15.05 -3.84
N THR A 218 -27.19 -13.98 -4.62
CA THR A 218 -26.53 -13.90 -5.92
C THR A 218 -25.91 -12.53 -6.15
N PRO A 219 -24.71 -12.46 -6.77
CA PRO A 219 -23.87 -13.59 -7.19
C PRO A 219 -23.14 -14.26 -6.00
N LYS A 220 -22.53 -15.44 -6.22
CA LYS A 220 -21.68 -16.14 -5.22
C LYS A 220 -20.25 -15.61 -5.15
N SER A 221 -19.82 -14.91 -6.19
CA SER A 221 -18.55 -14.20 -6.26
C SER A 221 -18.78 -12.80 -6.84
N LEU A 222 -18.14 -11.80 -6.27
CA LEU A 222 -18.22 -10.40 -6.71
C LEU A 222 -17.00 -9.61 -6.24
N ARG A 223 -16.97 -8.32 -6.57
CA ARG A 223 -15.91 -7.40 -6.18
C ARG A 223 -16.40 -6.43 -5.11
N ALA A 224 -15.57 -6.13 -4.12
CA ALA A 224 -15.90 -5.12 -3.11
C ALA A 224 -15.46 -3.73 -3.58
N GLY A 225 -16.21 -2.69 -3.23
CA GLY A 225 -15.88 -1.28 -3.53
C GLY A 225 -16.21 -0.84 -4.96
N THR A 226 -16.56 -1.75 -5.86
CA THR A 226 -16.84 -1.48 -7.28
C THR A 226 -18.31 -1.14 -7.59
N SER A 227 -19.12 -0.88 -6.55
CA SER A 227 -20.59 -0.80 -6.63
C SER A 227 -21.30 -2.10 -7.08
N ASP A 228 -20.63 -3.26 -7.06
CA ASP A 228 -21.29 -4.55 -7.29
C ASP A 228 -22.39 -4.80 -6.25
N ILE A 229 -23.53 -5.31 -6.70
CA ILE A 229 -24.74 -5.48 -5.88
C ILE A 229 -24.90 -6.94 -5.51
N LEU A 230 -24.96 -7.21 -4.21
CA LEU A 230 -25.40 -8.48 -3.66
C LEU A 230 -26.93 -8.48 -3.51
N THR A 231 -27.60 -9.45 -4.14
CA THR A 231 -29.03 -9.71 -3.94
C THR A 231 -29.19 -10.89 -2.99
N ILE A 232 -29.77 -10.65 -1.82
CA ILE A 232 -30.06 -11.65 -0.79
C ILE A 232 -31.56 -11.93 -0.82
N THR A 233 -31.95 -13.20 -0.91
CA THR A 233 -33.36 -13.64 -0.85
C THR A 233 -33.62 -14.42 0.43
N GLY A 234 -34.84 -14.31 0.94
CA GLY A 234 -35.20 -14.97 2.18
C GLY A 234 -36.59 -14.61 2.66
N ILE A 235 -36.78 -14.69 3.97
CA ILE A 235 -38.01 -14.28 4.66
C ILE A 235 -37.67 -13.60 5.99
N ASN A 236 -38.63 -12.87 6.54
CA ASN A 236 -38.56 -12.22 7.86
C ASN A 236 -37.44 -11.15 7.98
N PHE A 237 -37.03 -10.55 6.87
CA PHE A 237 -36.10 -9.41 6.88
C PHE A 237 -36.76 -8.11 7.38
N GLY A 238 -38.09 -8.04 7.39
CA GLY A 238 -38.86 -6.83 7.70
C GLY A 238 -39.33 -6.10 6.45
N ALA A 239 -40.54 -5.54 6.48
CA ALA A 239 -41.16 -4.89 5.32
C ALA A 239 -40.38 -3.67 4.82
N THR A 240 -39.65 -3.00 5.72
CA THR A 240 -38.67 -1.94 5.43
C THR A 240 -37.39 -2.25 6.22
N ARG A 241 -36.28 -1.55 5.90
CA ARG A 241 -35.01 -1.75 6.59
C ARG A 241 -35.11 -1.44 8.09
N GLY A 242 -35.66 -0.28 8.44
CA GLY A 242 -35.66 0.21 9.83
C GLY A 242 -34.24 0.24 10.39
N THR A 243 -34.04 -0.45 11.52
CA THR A 243 -32.73 -0.65 12.17
C THR A 243 -32.01 -1.92 11.72
N GLY A 244 -32.59 -2.68 10.77
CA GLY A 244 -31.97 -3.86 10.20
C GLY A 244 -30.75 -3.52 9.32
N TYR A 245 -29.82 -4.46 9.22
CA TYR A 245 -28.59 -4.29 8.46
C TYR A 245 -28.02 -5.64 7.97
N VAL A 246 -27.15 -5.55 6.97
CA VAL A 246 -26.25 -6.63 6.53
C VAL A 246 -24.87 -6.37 7.14
N GLU A 247 -24.16 -7.42 7.53
CA GLU A 247 -22.77 -7.33 7.97
C GLU A 247 -21.90 -8.38 7.27
N PHE A 248 -20.71 -7.97 6.82
CA PHE A 248 -19.74 -8.79 6.09
C PHE A 248 -18.54 -9.09 6.98
N PRO A 249 -17.91 -10.28 6.87
CA PRO A 249 -16.62 -10.52 7.51
C PRO A 249 -15.63 -9.40 7.16
N ASP A 250 -14.87 -8.92 8.13
CA ASP A 250 -13.88 -7.86 7.93
C ASP A 250 -12.58 -8.43 7.33
N ALA A 251 -12.21 -8.02 6.12
CA ALA A 251 -11.01 -8.50 5.47
C ALA A 251 -9.73 -8.07 6.19
N ASP A 252 -9.74 -6.94 6.90
CA ASP A 252 -8.54 -6.39 7.54
C ASP A 252 -8.11 -7.18 8.79
N ASP A 253 -9.00 -8.03 9.33
CA ASP A 253 -8.72 -8.90 10.47
C ASP A 253 -8.90 -10.40 10.17
N GLY A 254 -9.06 -10.77 8.89
CA GLY A 254 -9.24 -12.15 8.45
C GLY A 254 -10.64 -12.71 8.70
N GLY A 255 -11.65 -11.85 8.85
CA GLY A 255 -13.05 -12.22 9.06
C GLY A 255 -13.39 -12.54 10.52
N LYS A 256 -12.55 -12.10 11.47
CA LYS A 256 -12.77 -12.27 12.91
C LYS A 256 -13.76 -11.24 13.46
N SER A 257 -13.92 -10.12 12.78
CA SER A 257 -14.97 -9.14 13.02
C SER A 257 -15.85 -8.96 11.77
N PHE A 258 -16.81 -8.05 11.88
CA PHE A 258 -17.74 -7.74 10.80
C PHE A 258 -17.78 -6.23 10.58
N ILE A 259 -17.96 -5.84 9.32
CA ILE A 259 -18.22 -4.46 8.91
C ILE A 259 -19.64 -4.32 8.38
N LYS A 260 -20.18 -3.10 8.49
CA LYS A 260 -21.53 -2.75 8.00
C LYS A 260 -21.44 -1.78 6.83
N PRO A 261 -22.21 -2.01 5.75
CA PRO A 261 -22.36 -1.03 4.67
C PRO A 261 -22.92 0.30 5.19
N LEU A 262 -22.59 1.38 4.48
CA LEU A 262 -23.18 2.69 4.73
C LEU A 262 -24.69 2.67 4.44
N ASP A 263 -25.40 3.65 4.99
CA ASP A 263 -26.83 3.79 4.72
C ASP A 263 -27.12 3.96 3.22
N THR A 264 -26.22 4.65 2.51
CA THR A 264 -26.26 4.89 1.06
C THR A 264 -25.95 3.65 0.20
N ASP A 265 -25.48 2.55 0.79
CA ASP A 265 -25.12 1.33 0.06
C ASP A 265 -26.33 0.41 -0.16
N TYR A 266 -27.44 0.64 0.55
CA TYR A 266 -28.67 -0.14 0.39
C TYR A 266 -29.48 0.36 -0.82
N ILE A 267 -29.66 -0.52 -1.80
CA ILE A 267 -30.44 -0.22 -3.01
C ILE A 267 -31.92 -0.48 -2.76
N SER A 268 -32.25 -1.58 -2.09
CA SER A 268 -33.63 -1.89 -1.71
C SER A 268 -33.68 -2.88 -0.56
N TRP A 269 -34.72 -2.77 0.28
CA TRP A 269 -35.00 -3.71 1.36
C TRP A 269 -36.49 -4.04 1.39
N SER A 270 -36.81 -5.33 1.44
CA SER A 270 -38.17 -5.84 1.67
C SER A 270 -38.10 -7.07 2.57
N ASN A 271 -39.27 -7.58 2.96
CA ASN A 271 -39.34 -8.73 3.85
C ASN A 271 -38.70 -10.00 3.28
N THR A 272 -38.53 -10.07 1.96
CA THR A 272 -38.04 -11.26 1.26
C THR A 272 -36.82 -11.02 0.38
N GLN A 273 -36.38 -9.76 0.22
CA GLN A 273 -35.23 -9.44 -0.60
C GLN A 273 -34.47 -8.21 -0.07
N ILE A 274 -33.14 -8.31 -0.07
CA ILE A 274 -32.24 -7.18 0.20
C ILE A 274 -31.31 -7.05 -1.01
N LYS A 275 -31.13 -5.82 -1.50
CA LYS A 275 -30.08 -5.47 -2.46
C LYS A 275 -29.17 -4.44 -1.83
N VAL A 276 -27.89 -4.78 -1.74
CA VAL A 276 -26.88 -3.96 -1.06
C VAL A 276 -25.57 -4.00 -1.83
N LYS A 277 -24.88 -2.87 -1.91
CA LYS A 277 -23.52 -2.81 -2.45
C LYS A 277 -22.55 -3.43 -1.45
N VAL A 278 -21.51 -4.11 -1.95
CA VAL A 278 -20.48 -4.69 -1.08
C VAL A 278 -19.34 -3.68 -0.87
N PRO A 279 -19.13 -3.17 0.36
CA PRO A 279 -18.30 -1.99 0.60
C PRO A 279 -16.81 -2.32 0.86
N THR A 280 -15.94 -1.36 0.57
CA THR A 280 -14.57 -1.26 1.12
C THR A 280 -14.42 -0.09 2.10
N TYR A 281 -15.52 0.62 2.35
CA TYR A 281 -15.65 1.65 3.37
C TYR A 281 -17.02 1.53 4.03
N GLY A 282 -17.06 0.98 5.25
CA GLY A 282 -18.28 0.79 6.03
C GLY A 282 -18.46 1.78 7.18
N ILE A 283 -19.59 1.71 7.89
CA ILE A 283 -19.89 2.53 9.09
C ILE A 283 -18.82 2.32 10.18
N ASP A 284 -18.35 1.09 10.31
CA ASP A 284 -17.35 0.69 11.29
C ASP A 284 -15.90 0.94 10.83
N GLY A 285 -15.72 1.48 9.62
CA GLY A 285 -14.49 1.35 8.83
C GLY A 285 -14.34 -0.06 8.24
N GLY A 286 -13.19 -0.31 7.61
CA GLY A 286 -12.76 -1.64 7.15
C GLY A 286 -13.33 -2.12 5.81
N THR A 287 -12.86 -3.29 5.40
CA THR A 287 -13.06 -3.86 4.06
C THR A 287 -13.95 -5.11 4.09
N ALA A 288 -14.95 -5.24 3.21
CA ALA A 288 -15.75 -6.47 3.15
C ALA A 288 -14.92 -7.64 2.61
N GLY A 289 -14.88 -8.73 3.35
CA GLY A 289 -14.08 -9.92 3.06
C GLY A 289 -14.91 -11.16 2.69
N THR A 290 -14.21 -12.14 2.12
CA THR A 290 -14.74 -13.46 1.81
C THR A 290 -15.24 -14.18 3.06
N GLY A 291 -16.43 -14.77 2.99
CA GLY A 291 -16.99 -15.59 4.06
C GLY A 291 -18.50 -15.47 4.19
N LYS A 292 -19.04 -15.92 5.32
CA LYS A 292 -20.49 -15.91 5.59
C LYS A 292 -20.93 -14.56 6.13
N PHE A 293 -21.60 -13.77 5.29
CA PHE A 293 -22.28 -12.55 5.73
C PHE A 293 -23.51 -12.88 6.58
N ARG A 294 -24.03 -11.85 7.25
CA ARG A 294 -25.23 -11.96 8.10
C ARG A 294 -26.25 -10.89 7.77
N VAL A 295 -27.51 -11.21 8.04
CA VAL A 295 -28.64 -10.28 7.99
C VAL A 295 -29.23 -10.17 9.39
N VAL A 296 -29.35 -8.94 9.87
CA VAL A 296 -30.03 -8.61 11.13
C VAL A 296 -31.28 -7.80 10.79
N ASN A 297 -32.44 -8.22 11.29
CA ASN A 297 -33.68 -7.47 11.11
C ASN A 297 -33.90 -6.44 12.23
N SER A 298 -34.99 -5.69 12.18
CA SER A 298 -35.26 -4.62 13.17
C SER A 298 -35.57 -5.12 14.59
N ASP A 299 -35.98 -6.38 14.75
CA ASP A 299 -36.09 -7.07 16.05
C ASP A 299 -34.88 -8.01 16.20
N PRO A 300 -33.73 -7.49 16.68
CA PRO A 300 -32.34 -7.78 16.29
C PRO A 300 -31.93 -9.26 16.25
N ALA A 301 -32.64 -10.06 15.46
CA ALA A 301 -32.43 -11.47 15.23
C ALA A 301 -31.54 -11.59 13.99
N THR A 302 -30.62 -12.54 14.05
CA THR A 302 -29.54 -12.68 13.05
C THR A 302 -29.71 -13.96 12.25
N ALA A 303 -29.61 -13.85 10.94
CA ALA A 303 -29.42 -14.97 10.01
C ALA A 303 -27.98 -14.94 9.47
N THR A 304 -27.33 -16.10 9.39
CA THR A 304 -26.02 -16.24 8.74
C THR A 304 -26.20 -16.95 7.40
N ALA A 305 -25.52 -16.49 6.35
CA ALA A 305 -25.53 -17.15 5.05
C ALA A 305 -25.09 -18.62 5.16
N ALA A 306 -25.69 -19.52 4.37
CA ALA A 306 -25.37 -20.94 4.42
C ALA A 306 -23.97 -21.24 3.85
N THR A 307 -23.61 -20.56 2.76
CA THR A 307 -22.34 -20.68 2.04
C THR A 307 -21.58 -19.36 2.06
N ASP A 308 -20.29 -19.43 1.78
CA ASP A 308 -19.42 -18.25 1.73
C ASP A 308 -19.73 -17.41 0.49
N LEU A 309 -19.67 -16.09 0.64
CA LEU A 309 -19.56 -15.13 -0.45
C LEU A 309 -18.08 -14.94 -0.75
N LEU A 310 -17.67 -15.11 -2.01
CA LEU A 310 -16.30 -14.88 -2.45
C LEU A 310 -16.12 -13.41 -2.90
N ILE A 311 -15.18 -12.70 -2.26
CA ILE A 311 -14.71 -11.40 -2.73
C ILE A 311 -13.46 -11.63 -3.58
N ILE A 312 -13.59 -11.35 -4.88
CA ILE A 312 -12.54 -11.61 -5.88
C ILE A 312 -11.39 -10.62 -5.70
N PHE A 313 -11.73 -9.32 -5.66
CA PHE A 313 -10.82 -8.25 -5.29
C PHE A 313 -11.61 -7.12 -4.62
N ALA A 314 -10.89 -6.19 -3.98
CA ALA A 314 -11.46 -5.07 -3.25
C ALA A 314 -10.82 -3.76 -3.70
N TYR A 315 -11.61 -2.88 -4.32
CA TYR A 315 -11.19 -1.54 -4.72
C TYR A 315 -11.35 -0.58 -3.55
N SER A 316 -10.26 0.06 -3.14
CA SER A 316 -10.25 0.94 -1.97
C SER A 316 -11.07 2.19 -2.22
N ASN A 317 -12.02 2.49 -1.34
CA ASN A 317 -12.85 3.69 -1.42
C ASN A 317 -12.61 4.58 -0.20
N VAL A 318 -12.78 5.89 -0.38
CA VAL A 318 -12.77 6.89 0.70
C VAL A 318 -14.19 7.34 1.04
N GLY A 319 -14.43 7.68 2.30
CA GLY A 319 -15.73 8.18 2.76
C GLY A 319 -15.78 9.71 2.81
N TYR A 320 -16.80 10.31 2.21
CA TYR A 320 -17.04 11.76 2.28
C TYR A 320 -18.50 12.09 2.56
N ASP A 321 -18.69 13.12 3.37
CA ASP A 321 -19.94 13.76 3.80
C ASP A 321 -19.72 15.27 3.93
N ASP A 322 -20.77 16.06 3.76
CA ASP A 322 -20.71 17.52 3.94
C ASP A 322 -22.09 18.03 4.35
N ASP A 323 -22.25 18.29 5.65
CA ASP A 323 -23.51 18.76 6.22
C ASP A 323 -23.91 20.14 5.66
N GLU A 324 -22.95 21.03 5.38
CA GLU A 324 -23.23 22.37 4.85
C GLU A 324 -23.78 22.29 3.42
N ARG A 325 -23.38 21.28 2.66
CA ARG A 325 -23.87 21.00 1.29
C ARG A 325 -24.98 19.96 1.23
N ASN A 326 -25.44 19.46 2.38
CA ASN A 326 -26.43 18.39 2.49
C ASN A 326 -26.03 17.13 1.70
N LEU A 327 -24.73 16.78 1.74
CA LEU A 327 -24.18 15.57 1.14
C LEU A 327 -24.08 14.48 2.24
N PRO A 328 -24.89 13.40 2.16
CA PRO A 328 -24.80 12.32 3.13
C PRO A 328 -23.49 11.54 2.96
N LEU A 329 -23.05 10.89 4.04
CA LEU A 329 -21.87 10.03 4.00
C LEU A 329 -22.02 8.93 2.95
N LYS A 330 -21.12 8.95 1.97
CA LYS A 330 -21.03 8.01 0.86
C LYS A 330 -19.57 7.61 0.63
N SER A 331 -19.36 6.45 0.03
CA SER A 331 -18.04 5.98 -0.41
C SER A 331 -17.76 6.38 -1.87
N TYR A 332 -16.52 6.76 -2.14
CA TYR A 332 -16.04 7.24 -3.44
C TYR A 332 -14.74 6.51 -3.80
N GLY A 333 -14.66 6.01 -5.03
CA GLY A 333 -13.45 5.36 -5.54
C GLY A 333 -12.46 6.40 -6.07
N PRO A 334 -11.21 6.43 -5.59
CA PRO A 334 -10.22 7.42 -6.00
C PRO A 334 -9.53 7.04 -7.31
N GLU A 335 -9.35 8.00 -8.21
CA GLU A 335 -8.61 7.84 -9.46
C GLU A 335 -7.10 8.07 -9.29
N HIS A 336 -6.29 7.52 -10.19
CA HIS A 336 -4.88 7.89 -10.33
C HIS A 336 -4.70 8.97 -11.40
N ILE A 337 -3.76 9.88 -11.14
CA ILE A 337 -3.44 11.00 -12.02
C ILE A 337 -2.06 10.85 -12.68
N ASN A 338 -1.82 11.66 -13.70
CA ASN A 338 -0.51 11.91 -14.28
C ASN A 338 0.24 12.98 -13.47
N GLN A 339 0.60 12.64 -12.23
CA GLN A 339 1.30 13.52 -11.31
C GLN A 339 2.68 13.95 -11.85
N ASN A 340 3.39 13.07 -12.56
CA ASN A 340 4.77 13.30 -12.99
C ASN A 340 4.91 13.93 -14.40
N GLY A 341 3.81 14.23 -15.09
CA GLY A 341 3.82 14.74 -16.46
C GLY A 341 4.24 13.70 -17.54
N ARG A 342 4.53 12.45 -17.15
CA ARG A 342 4.95 11.32 -18.03
C ARG A 342 3.90 10.22 -18.14
N GLY A 343 2.68 10.55 -17.72
CA GLY A 343 1.52 9.68 -17.71
C GLY A 343 1.22 9.01 -16.38
N GLY A 344 1.92 9.29 -15.28
CA GLY A 344 1.65 8.61 -14.00
C GLY A 344 2.45 9.16 -12.81
N TYR A 345 3.08 8.28 -12.03
CA TYR A 345 3.85 8.63 -10.83
C TYR A 345 5.33 8.26 -10.97
N THR A 346 6.19 9.03 -10.31
CA THR A 346 7.60 8.65 -10.12
C THR A 346 7.88 8.46 -8.63
N PHE A 347 8.28 7.24 -8.27
CA PHE A 347 8.70 6.88 -6.91
C PHE A 347 10.17 7.21 -6.70
N ARG A 348 10.46 7.90 -5.60
CA ARG A 348 11.80 8.36 -5.25
C ARG A 348 12.32 7.67 -4.00
N PHE A 349 13.49 7.05 -4.10
CA PHE A 349 14.07 6.30 -2.99
C PHE A 349 14.92 7.19 -2.07
N GLY A 350 14.61 7.20 -0.78
CA GLY A 350 15.41 7.89 0.22
C GLY A 350 16.81 7.29 0.39
N ALA A 351 17.74 8.07 0.93
CA ALA A 351 19.15 7.67 1.06
C ALA A 351 19.36 6.36 1.83
N SER A 352 18.55 6.09 2.86
CA SER A 352 18.61 4.84 3.62
C SER A 352 18.21 3.62 2.79
N PHE A 353 17.29 3.80 1.84
CA PHE A 353 16.82 2.76 0.94
C PHE A 353 17.81 2.54 -0.21
N GLU A 354 18.33 3.63 -0.78
CA GLU A 354 19.35 3.62 -1.83
C GLU A 354 20.66 2.95 -1.40
N ALA A 355 21.04 3.12 -0.13
CA ALA A 355 22.20 2.46 0.47
C ALA A 355 22.00 0.94 0.65
N ASN A 356 20.76 0.46 0.68
CA ASN A 356 20.41 -0.95 0.80
C ASN A 356 20.01 -1.52 -0.58
N LYS A 357 21.03 -1.83 -1.40
CA LYS A 357 20.83 -2.36 -2.76
C LYS A 357 19.92 -3.59 -2.82
N PRO A 358 20.04 -4.59 -1.93
CA PRO A 358 19.08 -5.70 -1.90
C PRO A 358 17.61 -5.25 -1.77
N ALA A 359 17.32 -4.29 -0.87
CA ALA A 359 15.97 -3.74 -0.71
C ALA A 359 15.50 -2.95 -1.95
N LEU A 360 16.38 -2.12 -2.51
CA LEU A 360 16.12 -1.37 -3.74
C LEU A 360 15.75 -2.31 -4.90
N TYR A 361 16.51 -3.39 -5.08
CA TYR A 361 16.26 -4.37 -6.15
C TYR A 361 15.00 -5.17 -5.89
N ALA A 362 14.72 -5.56 -4.65
CA ALA A 362 13.47 -6.20 -4.27
C ALA A 362 12.26 -5.30 -4.62
N PHE A 363 12.32 -4.02 -4.27
CA PHE A 363 11.25 -3.08 -4.59
C PHE A 363 11.02 -2.93 -6.09
N LYS A 364 12.10 -2.77 -6.86
CA LYS A 364 12.01 -2.64 -8.33
C LYS A 364 11.44 -3.90 -8.98
N ARG A 365 11.77 -5.11 -8.49
CA ARG A 365 11.13 -6.36 -8.95
C ARG A 365 9.64 -6.39 -8.63
N SER A 366 9.26 -6.07 -7.40
CA SER A 366 7.84 -6.01 -7.01
C SER A 366 7.06 -4.97 -7.83
N MET A 367 7.65 -3.81 -8.11
CA MET A 367 7.04 -2.77 -8.95
C MET A 367 6.93 -3.20 -10.41
N ASN A 368 7.92 -3.94 -10.92
CA ASN A 368 7.89 -4.50 -12.27
C ASN A 368 6.68 -5.43 -12.48
N GLU A 369 6.38 -6.29 -11.51
CA GLU A 369 5.23 -7.20 -11.57
C GLU A 369 3.92 -6.42 -11.80
N TRP A 370 3.65 -5.39 -10.98
CA TRP A 370 2.47 -4.55 -11.13
C TRP A 370 2.46 -3.76 -12.44
N SER A 371 3.57 -3.07 -12.74
CA SER A 371 3.71 -2.21 -13.92
C SER A 371 3.43 -2.99 -15.21
N CYS A 372 4.00 -4.20 -15.38
CA CYS A 372 3.79 -4.99 -16.58
C CYS A 372 2.48 -5.79 -16.61
N ALA A 373 1.95 -6.22 -15.46
CA ALA A 373 0.71 -6.99 -15.42
C ALA A 373 -0.53 -6.11 -15.65
N THR A 374 -0.50 -4.86 -15.20
CA THR A 374 -1.67 -3.95 -15.22
C THR A 374 -1.46 -2.72 -16.09
N LEU A 375 -0.25 -2.49 -16.60
CA LEU A 375 0.14 -1.27 -17.32
C LEU A 375 0.00 0.01 -16.47
N ILE A 376 0.08 -0.11 -15.14
CA ILE A 376 0.11 1.06 -14.27
C ILE A 376 1.37 1.86 -14.53
N ASN A 377 1.22 3.18 -14.66
CA ASN A 377 2.33 4.04 -15.06
C ASN A 377 3.13 4.52 -13.85
N TRP A 378 4.01 3.64 -13.40
CA TRP A 378 4.96 3.92 -12.34
C TRP A 378 6.38 3.91 -12.86
N ASP A 379 7.11 4.97 -12.57
CA ASP A 379 8.54 5.09 -12.79
C ASP A 379 9.28 5.16 -11.46
N THR A 380 10.59 4.94 -11.50
CA THR A 380 11.44 5.08 -10.32
C THR A 380 12.57 6.08 -10.58
N GLN A 381 13.04 6.74 -9.53
CA GLN A 381 14.16 7.66 -9.57
C GLN A 381 14.91 7.64 -8.24
N ALA A 382 16.22 7.90 -8.25
CA ALA A 382 16.98 8.09 -7.01
C ALA A 382 16.57 9.36 -6.25
N GLY A 383 16.60 9.32 -4.91
CA GLY A 383 16.07 10.39 -4.04
C GLY A 383 16.91 10.67 -2.78
N ALA A 384 18.16 11.11 -2.96
CA ALA A 384 19.16 11.26 -1.89
C ALA A 384 18.77 12.17 -0.68
N ASN A 385 17.71 12.97 -0.77
CA ASN A 385 17.31 13.93 0.28
C ASN A 385 15.98 13.60 1.00
N ILE A 386 15.36 12.45 0.72
CA ILE A 386 14.11 12.05 1.38
C ILE A 386 14.46 11.49 2.77
N SER A 387 14.18 12.29 3.79
CA SER A 387 14.44 11.98 5.21
C SER A 387 13.18 11.73 6.03
N ARG A 388 12.02 12.16 5.51
CA ARG A 388 10.70 12.01 6.12
C ARG A 388 9.65 11.82 5.04
N THR A 389 8.53 11.26 5.44
CA THR A 389 7.32 11.08 4.65
C THR A 389 6.37 12.23 4.97
N ALA A 390 5.95 12.95 3.93
CA ALA A 390 5.24 14.21 4.02
C ALA A 390 4.45 14.45 2.74
N ASP A 391 3.36 15.19 2.85
CA ASP A 391 2.63 15.75 1.70
C ASP A 391 3.50 16.86 1.07
N ASP A 392 4.33 16.47 0.09
CA ASP A 392 5.33 17.35 -0.55
C ASP A 392 5.42 17.16 -2.08
N ASN A 393 4.41 16.51 -2.66
CA ASN A 393 4.29 16.12 -4.05
C ASN A 393 5.42 15.17 -4.51
N ILE A 394 5.92 14.33 -3.59
CA ILE A 394 6.92 13.31 -3.88
C ILE A 394 6.41 11.96 -3.41
N ASN A 395 6.26 11.00 -4.34
CA ASN A 395 6.01 9.61 -3.96
C ASN A 395 7.30 9.02 -3.41
N SER A 396 7.46 8.97 -2.08
CA SER A 396 8.70 8.56 -1.45
C SER A 396 8.70 7.10 -1.03
N VAL A 397 9.88 6.47 -1.08
CA VAL A 397 10.11 5.12 -0.58
C VAL A 397 11.32 5.16 0.35
N ARG A 398 11.13 4.76 1.61
CA ARG A 398 12.20 4.84 2.62
C ARG A 398 12.12 3.71 3.64
N PHE A 399 13.27 3.42 4.26
CA PHE A 399 13.26 2.81 5.59
C PHE A 399 12.93 3.90 6.61
N SER A 400 11.92 3.67 7.44
CA SER A 400 11.52 4.60 8.50
C SER A 400 12.58 4.66 9.60
N ASN A 401 12.58 5.74 10.37
CA ASN A 401 13.28 5.75 11.65
C ASN A 401 12.47 4.91 12.66
N THR A 402 13.15 4.35 13.66
CA THR A 402 12.58 3.38 14.62
C THR A 402 11.38 3.87 15.44
N SER A 403 11.09 5.18 15.43
CA SER A 403 9.96 5.81 16.12
C SER A 403 8.80 6.26 15.22
N GLU A 404 8.92 6.11 13.91
CA GLU A 404 7.95 6.66 12.94
C GLU A 404 6.93 5.62 12.46
N LEU A 405 7.38 4.38 12.25
CA LEU A 405 6.50 3.24 12.00
C LEU A 405 6.02 2.68 13.35
N PRO A 406 4.71 2.42 13.53
CA PRO A 406 4.24 1.76 14.74
C PRO A 406 4.98 0.44 14.99
N ALA A 407 5.23 0.14 16.27
CA ALA A 407 5.96 -1.06 16.66
C ALA A 407 5.34 -2.32 16.02
N ASN A 408 6.23 -3.19 15.53
CA ASN A 408 5.90 -4.42 14.84
C ASN A 408 5.08 -4.25 13.55
N VAL A 409 5.17 -3.11 12.87
CA VAL A 409 4.67 -2.97 11.50
C VAL A 409 5.80 -3.21 10.48
N LEU A 410 5.60 -4.11 9.51
CA LEU A 410 6.61 -4.53 8.52
C LEU A 410 6.87 -3.45 7.45
N GLY A 411 5.78 -2.90 6.91
CA GLY A 411 5.74 -1.83 5.95
C GLY A 411 4.37 -1.16 5.95
N ARG A 412 4.28 0.03 5.37
CA ARG A 412 3.01 0.73 5.16
C ARG A 412 3.05 1.58 3.90
N THR A 413 1.88 1.78 3.33
CA THR A 413 1.59 2.66 2.21
C THR A 413 0.68 3.78 2.69
N ILE A 414 0.96 4.98 2.25
CA ILE A 414 0.23 6.18 2.62
C ILE A 414 -0.30 6.78 1.34
N SER A 415 -1.60 6.64 1.14
CA SER A 415 -2.31 7.29 0.05
C SER A 415 -2.78 8.65 0.53
N ARG A 416 -2.31 9.71 -0.12
CA ARG A 416 -2.80 11.07 0.07
C ARG A 416 -3.77 11.38 -1.05
N TYR A 417 -4.99 11.67 -0.66
CA TYR A 417 -6.07 12.00 -1.58
C TYR A 417 -6.38 13.47 -1.52
N SER A 418 -6.61 14.03 -2.69
CA SER A 418 -7.30 15.29 -2.87
C SER A 418 -8.64 15.05 -3.55
N GLY A 419 -9.54 16.02 -3.42
CA GLY A 419 -10.87 15.91 -3.96
C GLY A 419 -11.42 17.23 -4.47
N CYS A 420 -12.42 17.13 -5.33
CA CYS A 420 -13.17 18.28 -5.83
C CYS A 420 -14.67 18.00 -5.80
N ILE A 421 -15.46 19.07 -5.82
CA ILE A 421 -16.92 18.99 -5.87
C ILE A 421 -17.41 19.81 -7.04
N ILE A 422 -18.06 19.16 -8.01
CA ILE A 422 -18.65 19.78 -9.19
C ILE A 422 -20.16 19.56 -9.11
N GLY A 423 -20.90 20.60 -8.76
CA GLY A 423 -22.33 20.47 -8.45
C GLY A 423 -22.54 19.60 -7.20
N GLN A 424 -23.11 18.41 -7.37
CA GLN A 424 -23.28 17.41 -6.30
C GLN A 424 -22.29 16.23 -6.41
N ASP A 425 -21.51 16.18 -7.48
CA ASP A 425 -20.56 15.10 -7.71
C ASP A 425 -19.28 15.38 -6.94
N VAL A 426 -18.93 14.44 -6.06
CA VAL A 426 -17.69 14.44 -5.29
C VAL A 426 -16.75 13.44 -5.93
N ASN A 427 -15.53 13.89 -6.20
CA ASN A 427 -14.50 13.11 -6.88
C ASN A 427 -13.21 13.17 -6.05
N PHE A 428 -12.48 12.06 -6.02
CA PHE A 428 -11.20 11.94 -5.30
C PHE A 428 -10.15 11.33 -6.20
N TRP A 429 -8.91 11.74 -6.02
CA TRP A 429 -7.76 11.15 -6.68
C TRP A 429 -6.60 10.98 -5.70
N VAL A 430 -5.68 10.10 -6.07
CA VAL A 430 -4.43 9.89 -5.34
C VAL A 430 -3.45 10.99 -5.76
N GLU A 431 -3.27 11.99 -4.91
CA GLU A 431 -2.33 13.08 -5.17
C GLU A 431 -0.89 12.62 -4.98
N GLU A 432 -0.62 11.78 -3.98
CA GLU A 432 0.71 11.30 -3.65
C GLU A 432 0.66 9.94 -2.94
N ILE A 433 1.70 9.13 -3.14
CA ILE A 433 1.87 7.81 -2.52
C ILE A 433 3.23 7.70 -1.84
N ASP A 434 3.24 7.63 -0.52
CA ASP A 434 4.46 7.34 0.24
C ASP A 434 4.50 5.90 0.76
N MET A 435 5.70 5.36 0.90
CA MET A 435 5.92 4.01 1.41
C MET A 435 7.05 3.98 2.42
N GLU A 436 6.77 3.37 3.56
CA GLU A 436 7.73 3.22 4.64
C GLU A 436 7.90 1.76 5.02
N PHE A 437 9.14 1.32 5.15
CA PHE A 437 9.48 -0.04 5.58
C PHE A 437 10.24 -0.02 6.89
N ALA A 438 10.04 -1.03 7.72
CA ALA A 438 10.72 -1.11 8.99
C ALA A 438 12.20 -1.51 8.81
N PRO A 439 13.16 -0.79 9.43
CA PRO A 439 14.59 -1.05 9.26
C PRO A 439 15.09 -2.28 10.03
N ASN A 440 14.37 -2.71 11.07
CA ASN A 440 14.91 -3.61 12.11
C ASN A 440 14.36 -5.04 12.07
N PHE A 441 13.72 -5.45 10.99
CA PHE A 441 13.31 -6.85 10.83
C PHE A 441 14.43 -7.68 10.19
N VAL A 442 14.40 -8.99 10.46
CA VAL A 442 15.28 -9.94 9.78
C VAL A 442 14.71 -10.19 8.38
N TRP A 443 15.11 -9.35 7.44
CA TRP A 443 14.63 -9.41 6.06
C TRP A 443 15.36 -10.48 5.25
N GLN A 444 14.62 -11.13 4.36
CA GLN A 444 15.14 -11.68 3.11
C GLN A 444 14.63 -10.81 1.96
N TYR A 445 15.55 -10.19 1.23
CA TYR A 445 15.26 -9.32 0.10
C TYR A 445 15.01 -10.05 -1.23
N GLY A 446 15.16 -11.37 -1.25
CA GLY A 446 15.08 -12.17 -2.46
C GLY A 446 16.29 -11.99 -3.38
N PRO A 447 16.36 -12.73 -4.50
CA PRO A 447 15.36 -13.69 -4.97
C PRO A 447 15.39 -15.03 -4.20
N ASP A 448 16.37 -15.22 -3.31
CA ASP A 448 16.44 -16.41 -2.46
C ASP A 448 15.24 -16.53 -1.52
N GLN A 449 14.97 -17.75 -1.08
CA GLN A 449 13.86 -18.05 -0.17
C GLN A 449 14.17 -17.55 1.26
N PRO A 450 13.20 -16.97 1.99
CA PRO A 450 13.34 -16.68 3.42
C PRO A 450 13.46 -17.98 4.24
N THR A 451 14.23 -17.94 5.32
CA THR A 451 14.14 -18.95 6.38
C THR A 451 12.90 -18.75 7.25
N ASN A 452 12.59 -19.70 8.14
CA ASN A 452 11.45 -19.61 9.06
C ASN A 452 11.54 -18.48 10.10
N VAL A 453 12.67 -17.77 10.19
CA VAL A 453 12.86 -16.60 11.06
C VAL A 453 12.87 -15.28 10.29
N GLN A 454 12.90 -15.33 8.95
CA GLN A 454 12.94 -14.17 8.08
C GLN A 454 11.55 -13.82 7.54
N TYR A 455 11.30 -12.53 7.35
CA TYR A 455 10.21 -12.03 6.51
C TYR A 455 10.71 -11.80 5.09
N ASP A 456 9.88 -12.11 4.11
CA ASP A 456 10.19 -11.86 2.71
C ASP A 456 9.86 -10.41 2.33
N PHE A 457 10.88 -9.58 2.16
CA PHE A 457 10.73 -8.16 1.88
C PHE A 457 10.06 -7.92 0.51
N GLU A 458 10.36 -8.74 -0.50
CA GLU A 458 9.76 -8.62 -1.83
C GLU A 458 8.25 -8.90 -1.79
N SER A 459 7.81 -9.88 -0.98
CA SER A 459 6.38 -10.16 -0.76
C SER A 459 5.66 -9.02 -0.04
N VAL A 460 6.27 -8.46 1.03
CA VAL A 460 5.71 -7.30 1.74
C VAL A 460 5.65 -6.09 0.80
N THR A 461 6.70 -5.87 0.00
CA THR A 461 6.72 -4.76 -0.95
C THR A 461 5.67 -4.92 -2.05
N LEU A 462 5.48 -6.12 -2.57
CA LEU A 462 4.46 -6.40 -3.58
C LEU A 462 3.04 -6.17 -3.03
N HIS A 463 2.81 -6.50 -1.75
CA HIS A 463 1.57 -6.23 -1.03
C HIS A 463 1.32 -4.73 -0.83
N GLU A 464 2.29 -4.00 -0.31
CA GLU A 464 2.18 -2.54 -0.12
C GLU A 464 1.98 -1.82 -1.46
N LEU A 465 2.62 -2.27 -2.54
CA LEU A 465 2.36 -1.75 -3.88
C LEU A 465 0.92 -2.03 -4.35
N GLY A 466 0.26 -3.08 -3.87
CA GLY A 466 -1.16 -3.28 -4.12
C GLY A 466 -2.04 -2.23 -3.43
N HIS A 467 -1.66 -1.75 -2.23
CA HIS A 467 -2.29 -0.57 -1.62
C HIS A 467 -2.01 0.71 -2.41
N ALA A 468 -0.80 0.89 -2.94
CA ALA A 468 -0.48 2.00 -3.84
C ALA A 468 -1.35 1.97 -5.12
N HIS A 469 -1.68 0.76 -5.58
CA HIS A 469 -2.64 0.47 -6.64
C HIS A 469 -4.11 0.70 -6.23
N GLN A 470 -4.39 1.16 -5.01
CA GLN A 470 -5.74 1.36 -4.48
C GLN A 470 -6.53 0.04 -4.29
N LEU A 471 -5.84 -1.06 -3.99
CA LEU A 471 -6.47 -2.31 -3.57
C LEU A 471 -6.50 -2.43 -2.05
N SER A 472 -7.58 -3.03 -1.53
CA SER A 472 -7.77 -3.32 -0.11
C SER A 472 -7.55 -4.81 0.19
N HIS A 473 -7.46 -5.16 1.47
CA HIS A 473 -7.19 -6.53 1.88
C HIS A 473 -8.26 -7.54 1.42
N LEU A 474 -7.83 -8.79 1.30
CA LEU A 474 -8.64 -9.96 0.96
C LEU A 474 -8.46 -11.08 1.98
N ILE A 475 -9.52 -11.85 2.20
CA ILE A 475 -9.45 -13.15 2.88
C ILE A 475 -9.27 -14.23 1.81
N LEU A 476 -8.10 -14.23 1.17
CA LEU A 476 -7.77 -15.14 0.07
C LEU A 476 -6.26 -15.51 0.11
N PRO A 477 -5.86 -16.64 0.75
CA PRO A 477 -4.46 -17.01 1.01
C PRO A 477 -3.50 -17.16 -0.19
N LYS A 478 -3.96 -16.92 -1.41
CA LYS A 478 -3.16 -16.95 -2.66
C LYS A 478 -3.12 -15.61 -3.40
N ALA A 479 -3.84 -14.61 -2.91
CA ALA A 479 -3.75 -13.25 -3.42
C ALA A 479 -2.58 -12.55 -2.75
N VAL A 480 -1.90 -11.66 -3.47
CA VAL A 480 -0.93 -10.75 -2.86
C VAL A 480 -1.62 -9.90 -1.81
N MET A 481 -2.84 -9.43 -2.09
CA MET A 481 -3.64 -8.65 -1.13
C MET A 481 -4.25 -9.47 0.01
N HIS A 482 -3.81 -10.71 0.24
CA HIS A 482 -4.23 -11.43 1.43
C HIS A 482 -3.87 -10.63 2.68
N TYR A 483 -4.80 -10.51 3.63
CA TYR A 483 -4.64 -9.72 4.86
C TYR A 483 -3.49 -10.18 5.77
N ALA A 484 -2.80 -11.28 5.47
CA ALA A 484 -1.78 -11.91 6.30
C ALA A 484 -0.52 -12.26 5.52
N VAL A 485 0.65 -12.00 6.11
CA VAL A 485 2.00 -12.31 5.60
C VAL A 485 2.82 -12.82 6.78
N GLY A 486 3.24 -14.08 6.72
CA GLY A 486 4.00 -14.74 7.78
C GLY A 486 5.50 -14.90 7.48
N ARG A 487 6.27 -15.29 8.50
CA ARG A 487 7.68 -15.68 8.34
C ARG A 487 7.82 -16.90 7.44
N GLY A 488 8.87 -16.93 6.62
CA GLY A 488 9.10 -18.00 5.66
C GLY A 488 8.06 -18.10 4.54
N GLN A 489 7.06 -17.22 4.51
CA GLN A 489 6.06 -17.17 3.44
C GLN A 489 6.54 -16.31 2.27
N ILE A 490 6.08 -16.67 1.08
CA ILE A 490 6.43 -15.98 -0.17
C ILE A 490 5.16 -15.77 -0.97
N SER A 491 4.97 -14.52 -1.39
CA SER A 491 3.91 -14.06 -2.28
C SER A 491 4.50 -12.97 -3.18
N ARG A 492 5.28 -13.40 -4.19
CA ARG A 492 6.00 -12.52 -5.13
C ARG A 492 5.40 -12.50 -6.53
N THR A 493 4.29 -13.19 -6.75
CA THR A 493 3.66 -13.32 -8.07
C THR A 493 2.21 -12.90 -7.97
N LEU A 494 1.80 -11.99 -8.85
CA LEU A 494 0.42 -11.52 -8.93
C LEU A 494 -0.49 -12.61 -9.47
N ASN A 495 -1.64 -12.80 -8.83
CA ASN A 495 -2.65 -13.71 -9.31
C ASN A 495 -3.54 -13.04 -10.37
N ALA A 496 -3.79 -13.73 -11.48
CA ALA A 496 -4.55 -13.20 -12.61
C ALA A 496 -6.02 -12.89 -12.28
N GLU A 497 -6.65 -13.67 -11.41
CA GLU A 497 -8.08 -13.59 -11.11
C GLU A 497 -8.41 -12.50 -10.09
N ASN A 498 -7.45 -12.14 -9.23
CA ASN A 498 -7.66 -11.16 -8.15
C ASN A 498 -6.74 -9.95 -8.27
N ASP A 499 -5.43 -10.09 -8.06
CA ASP A 499 -4.48 -8.98 -8.03
C ASP A 499 -4.45 -8.24 -9.38
N ILE A 500 -4.21 -8.95 -10.49
CA ILE A 500 -4.15 -8.35 -11.83
C ILE A 500 -5.53 -7.84 -12.27
N ALA A 501 -6.60 -8.56 -11.96
CA ALA A 501 -7.97 -8.15 -12.29
C ALA A 501 -8.37 -6.86 -11.55
N GLY A 502 -7.99 -6.75 -10.27
CA GLY A 502 -8.19 -5.55 -9.46
C GLY A 502 -7.38 -4.37 -9.99
N GLY A 503 -6.09 -4.56 -10.26
CA GLY A 503 -5.27 -3.47 -10.79
C GLY A 503 -5.71 -3.00 -12.19
N LYS A 504 -6.19 -3.91 -13.06
CA LYS A 504 -6.81 -3.53 -14.34
C LYS A 504 -8.12 -2.77 -14.15
N TYR A 505 -8.92 -3.11 -13.14
CA TYR A 505 -10.13 -2.37 -12.82
C TYR A 505 -9.83 -0.93 -12.38
N VAL A 506 -8.79 -0.75 -11.54
CA VAL A 506 -8.31 0.58 -11.12
C VAL A 506 -7.86 1.39 -12.33
N MET A 507 -7.03 0.81 -13.20
CA MET A 507 -6.61 1.47 -14.44
C MET A 507 -7.79 1.86 -15.35
N ALA A 508 -8.87 1.08 -15.35
CA ALA A 508 -10.08 1.40 -16.09
C ALA A 508 -10.92 2.53 -15.45
N GLN A 509 -10.70 2.88 -14.17
CA GLN A 509 -11.35 4.04 -13.56
C GLN A 509 -10.73 5.35 -14.02
N ASN A 510 -9.46 5.36 -14.43
CA ASN A 510 -8.72 6.52 -14.92
C ASN A 510 -9.11 6.90 -16.37
N ALA A 511 -10.41 7.05 -16.65
CA ALA A 511 -10.96 7.11 -18.00
C ALA A 511 -11.69 8.44 -18.34
N SER A 512 -11.87 9.36 -17.39
CA SER A 512 -12.58 10.62 -17.63
C SER A 512 -11.61 11.77 -17.93
N PRO A 513 -11.55 12.29 -19.17
CA PRO A 513 -10.61 13.35 -19.54
C PRO A 513 -10.94 14.73 -18.95
N GLN A 514 -12.04 14.86 -18.17
CA GLN A 514 -12.43 16.08 -17.48
C GLN A 514 -12.75 15.78 -16.01
N PHE A 515 -11.74 15.26 -15.31
CA PHE A 515 -11.79 14.96 -13.88
C PHE A 515 -11.11 16.10 -13.12
N CYS A 516 -11.88 16.92 -12.38
CA CYS A 516 -11.35 17.96 -11.47
C CYS A 516 -10.23 18.87 -12.03
N GLU A 517 -10.10 19.03 -13.35
CA GLU A 517 -8.96 19.67 -14.06
C GLU A 517 -7.59 18.98 -13.89
N GLU A 518 -7.55 17.80 -13.28
CA GLU A 518 -6.33 17.01 -13.11
C GLU A 518 -6.07 16.11 -14.34
N PRO A 519 -4.80 15.95 -14.76
CA PRO A 519 -4.48 15.07 -15.87
C PRO A 519 -4.61 13.61 -15.42
N ILE A 520 -5.34 12.80 -16.17
CA ILE A 520 -5.52 11.36 -15.87
C ILE A 520 -4.23 10.56 -16.09
N MET A 521 -4.05 9.48 -15.33
CA MET A 521 -3.01 8.51 -15.59
C MET A 521 -3.17 7.87 -16.98
N ILE A 522 -2.08 7.80 -17.73
CA ILE A 522 -2.00 7.16 -19.05
C ILE A 522 -1.30 5.80 -18.87
N PRO A 523 -1.91 4.68 -19.31
CA PRO A 523 -1.29 3.37 -19.22
C PRO A 523 0.08 3.30 -19.88
N LYS A 524 1.02 2.55 -19.28
CA LYS A 524 2.32 2.28 -19.90
C LYS A 524 2.16 1.49 -21.20
N GLN A 525 3.04 1.75 -22.15
CA GLN A 525 3.15 0.92 -23.35
C GLN A 525 3.65 -0.46 -22.95
N GLN A 526 3.05 -1.52 -23.51
CA GLN A 526 3.41 -2.90 -23.19
C GLN A 526 4.90 -3.19 -23.43
N SER A 527 5.51 -2.56 -24.44
CA SER A 527 6.94 -2.69 -24.77
C SER A 527 7.88 -1.93 -23.83
N ALA A 528 7.34 -1.07 -22.96
CA ALA A 528 8.08 -0.19 -22.04
C ALA A 528 7.54 -0.28 -20.60
N CYS A 529 6.83 -1.35 -20.25
CA CYS A 529 6.27 -1.54 -18.92
C CYS A 529 7.34 -1.91 -17.87
N ALA A 530 8.49 -2.40 -18.30
CA ALA A 530 9.51 -2.95 -17.41
C ALA A 530 10.13 -1.87 -16.52
N ILE A 531 10.40 -2.22 -15.26
CA ILE A 531 11.14 -1.39 -14.31
C ILE A 531 12.58 -1.94 -14.22
N PRO A 532 13.61 -1.15 -14.56
CA PRO A 532 15.00 -1.61 -14.48
C PRO A 532 15.40 -1.95 -13.03
N VAL A 533 15.67 -3.24 -12.77
CA VAL A 533 15.93 -3.80 -11.43
C VAL A 533 17.39 -3.62 -11.04
N GLU A 534 18.31 -4.18 -11.83
CA GLU A 534 19.75 -4.06 -11.57
C GLU A 534 20.23 -2.68 -12.01
N THR A 535 21.02 -2.00 -11.16
CA THR A 535 21.68 -0.77 -11.56
C THR A 535 22.86 -1.13 -12.46
N VAL A 536 22.57 -1.56 -13.69
CA VAL A 536 23.57 -1.58 -14.74
C VAL A 536 23.71 -0.16 -15.24
N ILE A 537 24.75 0.53 -14.76
CA ILE A 537 25.05 1.88 -15.22
C ILE A 537 25.73 1.74 -16.58
N LEU A 538 24.93 1.79 -17.64
CA LEU A 538 25.45 1.87 -18.99
C LEU A 538 25.85 3.32 -19.30
N MET A 539 27.11 3.52 -19.63
CA MET A 539 27.68 4.76 -20.12
C MET A 539 28.11 4.58 -21.57
N GLY A 540 27.93 5.61 -22.39
CA GLY A 540 28.35 5.61 -23.77
C GLY A 540 29.17 6.85 -24.10
N THR A 541 30.31 6.66 -24.76
CA THR A 541 31.19 7.76 -25.16
C THR A 541 31.51 7.66 -26.64
N TYR A 542 31.19 8.71 -27.40
CA TYR A 542 31.61 8.85 -28.79
C TYR A 542 33.12 9.15 -28.84
N GLN A 543 33.86 8.39 -29.63
CA GLN A 543 35.32 8.44 -29.69
C GLN A 543 35.82 9.11 -30.98
N SER A 544 37.06 9.63 -30.95
CA SER A 544 37.66 10.36 -32.07
C SER A 544 37.88 9.53 -33.33
N ASN A 545 37.88 8.20 -33.22
CA ASN A 545 37.98 7.24 -34.32
C ASN A 545 36.61 6.84 -34.90
N ASN A 546 35.55 7.62 -34.65
CA ASN A 546 34.20 7.41 -35.20
C ASN A 546 33.53 6.11 -34.70
N THR A 547 33.81 5.73 -33.45
CA THR A 547 33.21 4.60 -32.74
C THR A 547 32.53 5.06 -31.46
N VAL A 548 31.60 4.27 -30.93
CA VAL A 548 31.05 4.50 -29.58
C VAL A 548 31.54 3.41 -28.65
N LEU A 549 32.21 3.81 -27.58
CA LEU A 549 32.58 2.93 -26.48
C LEU A 549 31.44 2.92 -25.45
N LEU A 550 30.82 1.75 -25.30
CA LEU A 550 29.89 1.47 -24.23
C LEU A 550 30.64 0.81 -23.07
N ARG A 551 30.39 1.30 -21.86
CA ARG A 551 30.91 0.72 -20.62
C ARG A 551 29.77 0.52 -19.66
N TRP A 552 29.74 -0.62 -18.99
CA TRP A 552 28.84 -0.80 -17.88
C TRP A 552 29.49 -1.50 -16.71
N GLU A 553 29.02 -1.12 -15.54
CA GLU A 553 29.37 -1.75 -14.27
C GLU A 553 28.16 -2.50 -13.75
N ILE A 554 28.42 -3.69 -13.23
CA ILE A 554 27.43 -4.56 -12.61
C ILE A 554 27.88 -4.85 -11.18
N GLU A 555 27.08 -4.41 -10.21
CA GLU A 555 27.35 -4.66 -8.79
C GLU A 555 27.16 -6.14 -8.43
N ASN A 556 26.24 -6.83 -9.12
CA ASN A 556 25.91 -8.23 -8.88
C ASN A 556 25.54 -8.93 -10.19
N GLU A 557 26.31 -9.96 -10.56
CA GLU A 557 26.09 -10.75 -11.79
C GLU A 557 25.48 -12.13 -11.50
N GLN A 558 24.90 -12.34 -10.33
CA GLN A 558 24.25 -13.62 -10.01
C GLN A 558 23.14 -13.92 -11.03
N ASN A 559 23.21 -15.11 -11.64
CA ASN A 559 22.27 -15.62 -12.63
C ASN A 559 22.28 -14.93 -14.00
N VAL A 560 23.20 -14.00 -14.28
CA VAL A 560 23.33 -13.41 -15.62
C VAL A 560 24.18 -14.31 -16.52
N VAL A 561 23.71 -14.51 -17.76
CA VAL A 561 24.37 -15.35 -18.78
C VAL A 561 25.07 -14.46 -19.81
N THR A 562 24.35 -13.47 -20.35
CA THR A 562 24.85 -12.63 -21.45
C THR A 562 24.21 -11.25 -21.40
N TYR A 563 25.01 -10.23 -21.70
CA TYR A 563 24.55 -8.88 -22.00
C TYR A 563 24.38 -8.71 -23.50
N VAL A 564 23.15 -8.47 -23.96
CA VAL A 564 22.87 -8.16 -25.35
C VAL A 564 22.85 -6.64 -25.50
N VAL A 565 23.71 -6.11 -26.35
CA VAL A 565 23.83 -4.68 -26.61
C VAL A 565 22.84 -4.30 -27.71
N GLU A 566 21.93 -3.39 -27.39
CA GLU A 566 20.90 -2.92 -28.31
C GLU A 566 21.05 -1.42 -28.59
N ARG A 567 20.75 -1.02 -29.83
CA ARG A 567 20.85 0.35 -30.32
C ARG A 567 19.54 0.80 -30.96
N SER A 568 19.17 2.06 -30.80
CA SER A 568 18.00 2.68 -31.40
C SER A 568 18.29 4.11 -31.90
N GLU A 569 17.63 4.50 -33.00
CA GLU A 569 17.64 5.86 -33.54
C GLU A 569 16.52 6.73 -32.93
N ASP A 570 15.38 6.13 -32.59
CA ASP A 570 14.18 6.81 -32.12
C ASP A 570 13.90 6.60 -30.61
N GLY A 571 14.69 5.75 -29.95
CA GLY A 571 14.50 5.35 -28.55
C GLY A 571 13.35 4.36 -28.32
N ILE A 572 12.70 3.90 -29.39
CA ILE A 572 11.52 3.02 -29.37
C ILE A 572 11.88 1.67 -29.99
N ASN A 573 12.42 1.69 -31.20
CA ASN A 573 12.77 0.51 -31.98
C ASN A 573 14.26 0.19 -31.79
N TYR A 574 14.55 -0.91 -31.09
CA TYR A 574 15.91 -1.34 -30.78
C TYR A 574 16.34 -2.52 -31.66
N ILE A 575 17.56 -2.44 -32.20
CA ILE A 575 18.23 -3.52 -32.92
C ILE A 575 19.40 -4.06 -32.09
N GLU A 576 19.60 -5.37 -32.12
CA GLU A 576 20.76 -6.01 -31.51
C GLU A 576 22.03 -5.73 -32.35
N ILE A 577 23.07 -5.20 -31.71
CA ILE A 577 24.35 -4.89 -32.37
C ILE A 577 25.52 -5.75 -31.85
N GLY A 578 25.32 -6.50 -30.77
CA GLY A 578 26.31 -7.45 -30.27
C GLY A 578 25.94 -8.06 -28.93
N GLN A 579 26.78 -8.98 -28.47
CA GLN A 579 26.60 -9.67 -27.18
C GLN A 579 27.93 -9.76 -26.44
N VAL A 580 27.87 -9.65 -25.12
CA VAL A 580 29.02 -9.82 -24.22
C VAL A 580 28.62 -10.83 -23.14
N PRO A 581 29.24 -12.03 -23.12
CA PRO A 581 28.97 -13.03 -22.08
C PRO A 581 29.32 -12.52 -20.69
N ALA A 582 28.50 -12.88 -19.70
CA ALA A 582 28.79 -12.68 -18.29
C ALA A 582 30.05 -13.47 -17.88
N ALA A 583 30.96 -12.83 -17.16
CA ALA A 583 32.28 -13.38 -16.82
C ALA A 583 32.79 -12.95 -15.43
N SER A 584 31.89 -12.45 -14.58
CA SER A 584 32.07 -11.98 -13.21
C SER A 584 33.19 -10.96 -13.04
N ARG A 585 33.28 -10.04 -14.01
CA ARG A 585 34.33 -9.02 -14.09
C ARG A 585 34.00 -7.75 -13.33
N GLY A 586 32.74 -7.52 -12.97
CA GLY A 586 32.26 -6.27 -12.37
C GLY A 586 32.14 -5.10 -13.37
N THR A 587 33.02 -5.04 -14.36
CA THR A 587 33.00 -4.03 -15.44
C THR A 587 33.12 -4.68 -16.81
N TYR A 588 32.36 -4.14 -17.77
CA TYR A 588 32.30 -4.62 -19.14
C TYR A 588 32.38 -3.48 -20.15
N GLU A 589 32.80 -3.82 -21.36
CA GLU A 589 32.92 -2.88 -22.47
C GLU A 589 32.41 -3.50 -23.77
N PHE A 590 31.84 -2.66 -24.64
CA PHE A 590 31.48 -2.99 -26.01
C PHE A 590 31.76 -1.79 -26.92
N ILE A 591 32.28 -2.03 -28.13
CA ILE A 591 32.55 -0.97 -29.10
C ILE A 591 31.58 -1.10 -30.28
N ASP A 592 30.71 -0.11 -30.44
CA ASP A 592 29.95 0.07 -31.68
C ASP A 592 30.86 0.69 -32.74
N GLN A 593 31.18 -0.12 -33.77
CA GLN A 593 32.07 0.27 -34.87
C GLN A 593 31.37 1.16 -35.92
N ASN A 594 30.04 1.19 -35.92
CA ASN A 594 29.26 1.92 -36.92
C ASN A 594 28.13 2.71 -36.25
N PRO A 595 28.44 3.63 -35.31
CA PRO A 595 27.43 4.41 -34.61
C PRO A 595 26.72 5.39 -35.55
N LEU A 596 25.48 5.77 -35.23
CA LEU A 596 24.78 6.78 -36.00
C LEU A 596 25.44 8.16 -35.78
N PRO A 597 25.42 9.06 -36.78
CA PRO A 597 26.04 10.37 -36.64
C PRO A 597 25.22 11.34 -35.76
N THR A 598 23.96 11.00 -35.48
CA THR A 598 22.99 11.78 -34.70
C THR A 598 22.93 11.31 -33.23
N LEU A 599 21.91 11.74 -32.48
CA LEU A 599 21.64 11.19 -31.15
C LEU A 599 21.29 9.70 -31.27
N THR A 600 22.01 8.86 -30.55
CA THR A 600 21.81 7.41 -30.53
C THR A 600 21.46 6.95 -29.12
N TYR A 601 20.52 6.02 -29.01
CA TYR A 601 20.11 5.40 -27.76
C TYR A 601 20.65 3.98 -27.66
N TYR A 602 21.28 3.67 -26.54
CA TYR A 602 21.81 2.33 -26.25
C TYR A 602 21.19 1.79 -24.98
N ARG A 603 20.94 0.47 -24.94
CA ARG A 603 20.56 -0.23 -23.72
C ARG A 603 21.12 -1.64 -23.73
N LEU A 604 21.10 -2.29 -22.58
CA LEU A 604 21.43 -3.71 -22.45
C LEU A 604 20.15 -4.51 -22.24
N ARG A 605 20.01 -5.61 -22.97
CA ARG A 605 19.09 -6.69 -22.64
C ARG A 605 19.89 -7.81 -21.97
N ILE A 606 19.66 -7.98 -20.67
CA ILE A 606 20.38 -8.87 -19.78
C ILE A 606 19.66 -10.22 -19.79
N LEU A 607 20.32 -11.27 -20.29
CA LEU A 607 19.77 -12.63 -20.34
C LEU A 607 20.15 -13.39 -19.07
N LYS A 608 19.17 -13.97 -18.37
CA LYS A 608 19.37 -14.75 -17.14
C LYS A 608 19.29 -16.27 -17.37
N ASN A 609 19.84 -17.05 -16.46
CA ASN A 609 19.93 -18.52 -16.54
C ASN A 609 18.57 -19.25 -16.54
N ASN A 610 17.52 -18.58 -16.10
CA ASN A 610 16.13 -19.03 -16.10
C ASN A 610 15.36 -18.61 -17.37
N ASN A 611 16.07 -18.14 -18.42
CA ASN A 611 15.52 -17.58 -19.66
C ASN A 611 14.67 -16.31 -19.50
N THR A 612 14.72 -15.65 -18.34
CA THR A 612 14.12 -14.31 -18.19
C THR A 612 15.08 -13.24 -18.69
N THR A 613 14.53 -12.07 -19.03
CA THR A 613 15.31 -10.93 -19.52
C THR A 613 15.03 -9.69 -18.70
N GLU A 614 16.05 -8.88 -18.47
CA GLU A 614 15.95 -7.56 -17.86
C GLU A 614 16.55 -6.50 -18.79
N LEU A 615 16.13 -5.25 -18.63
CA LEU A 615 16.67 -4.12 -19.41
C LEU A 615 17.43 -3.17 -18.49
N SER A 616 18.56 -2.65 -18.97
CA SER A 616 19.25 -1.53 -18.32
C SER A 616 18.52 -0.21 -18.58
N GLU A 617 18.93 0.83 -17.86
CA GLU A 617 18.67 2.22 -18.27
C GLU A 617 19.25 2.50 -19.67
N VAL A 618 18.71 3.52 -20.34
CA VAL A 618 19.12 3.92 -21.69
C VAL A 618 20.26 4.94 -21.62
N ALA A 619 21.39 4.62 -22.25
CA ALA A 619 22.49 5.56 -22.47
C ALA A 619 22.24 6.37 -23.76
N GLN A 620 22.33 7.69 -23.66
CA GLN A 620 22.19 8.61 -24.78
C GLN A 620 23.56 9.11 -25.23
N VAL A 621 23.91 8.87 -26.49
CA VAL A 621 25.21 9.26 -27.05
C VAL A 621 25.00 10.21 -28.22
N ALA A 622 25.53 11.43 -28.09
CA ALA A 622 25.57 12.39 -29.19
C ALA A 622 26.68 12.02 -30.17
N GLY A 623 26.30 11.74 -31.42
CA GLY A 623 27.23 11.69 -32.54
C GLY A 623 27.70 13.07 -33.02
N PRO A 624 28.61 13.12 -34.01
CA PRO A 624 29.23 14.36 -34.51
C PRO A 624 28.25 15.34 -35.17
N GLU A 625 27.09 14.86 -35.62
CA GLU A 625 26.02 15.70 -36.20
C GLU A 625 24.96 16.09 -35.17
N PHE A 626 25.08 15.63 -33.91
CA PHE A 626 24.20 16.08 -32.84
C PHE A 626 24.46 17.57 -32.53
N THR A 627 23.39 18.34 -32.51
CA THR A 627 23.43 19.74 -32.09
C THR A 627 22.56 19.91 -30.85
N ASN A 628 23.07 20.67 -29.89
CA ASN A 628 22.25 21.13 -28.77
C ASN A 628 21.00 21.79 -29.35
N LEU A 629 19.84 21.51 -28.75
CA LEU A 629 18.58 22.02 -29.27
C LEU A 629 17.61 22.33 -28.16
N ILE A 630 16.70 23.25 -28.47
CA ILE A 630 15.52 23.54 -27.66
C ILE A 630 14.31 22.92 -28.35
N SER A 631 13.54 22.11 -27.61
CA SER A 631 12.33 21.44 -28.10
C SER A 631 11.19 21.47 -27.06
N PRO A 632 9.93 21.36 -27.50
CA PRO A 632 9.49 21.48 -28.89
C PRO A 632 9.74 22.91 -29.43
N ASN A 633 9.90 23.04 -30.74
CA ASN A 633 10.05 24.32 -31.42
C ASN A 633 9.32 24.26 -32.76
N PRO A 634 8.13 24.86 -32.89
CA PRO A 634 7.46 25.78 -31.95
C PRO A 634 7.17 25.21 -30.55
N GLY A 635 7.29 26.02 -29.49
CA GLY A 635 7.13 25.57 -28.10
C GLY A 635 6.17 26.41 -27.25
N GLY A 636 5.44 25.73 -26.36
CA GLY A 636 4.41 26.29 -25.46
C GLY A 636 4.96 26.70 -24.10
N SER A 637 4.29 26.32 -23.01
CA SER A 637 4.75 26.53 -21.63
C SER A 637 5.87 25.56 -21.23
N GLU A 638 5.82 24.32 -21.72
CA GLU A 638 6.84 23.31 -21.50
C GLU A 638 7.88 23.31 -22.62
N VAL A 639 9.11 23.68 -22.26
CA VAL A 639 10.25 23.71 -23.16
C VAL A 639 11.43 23.02 -22.52
N PHE A 640 12.19 22.30 -23.34
CA PHE A 640 13.28 21.45 -22.92
C PHE A 640 14.56 21.81 -23.66
N LEU A 641 15.65 21.86 -22.91
CA LEU A 641 17.00 21.94 -23.44
C LEU A 641 17.58 20.53 -23.52
N ASN A 642 17.88 20.04 -24.73
CA ASN A 642 18.71 18.85 -24.91
C ASN A 642 20.14 19.34 -25.10
N PHE A 643 20.97 19.11 -24.09
CA PHE A 643 22.33 19.65 -24.03
C PHE A 643 23.34 18.52 -23.84
N ASN A 644 24.37 18.51 -24.66
CA ASN A 644 25.55 17.70 -24.48
C ASN A 644 26.69 18.55 -23.91
N THR A 645 27.31 18.11 -22.82
CA THR A 645 28.53 18.73 -22.27
C THR A 645 29.53 17.66 -21.86
N PRO A 646 30.85 17.89 -22.01
CA PRO A 646 31.86 16.92 -21.57
C PRO A 646 32.06 16.88 -20.05
N GLN A 647 31.63 17.91 -19.34
CA GLN A 647 31.80 18.04 -17.88
C GLN A 647 30.63 18.80 -17.25
N LYS A 648 30.50 18.73 -15.93
CA LYS A 648 29.53 19.55 -15.19
C LYS A 648 29.83 21.03 -15.45
N ASP A 649 28.83 21.78 -15.86
CA ASP A 649 28.94 23.20 -16.20
C ASP A 649 27.61 23.92 -15.90
N VAL A 650 27.58 25.24 -16.07
CA VAL A 650 26.36 26.05 -15.97
C VAL A 650 26.10 26.68 -17.33
N VAL A 651 25.00 26.29 -17.98
CA VAL A 651 24.54 26.94 -19.20
C VAL A 651 23.70 28.16 -18.80
N THR A 652 24.14 29.34 -19.21
CA THR A 652 23.31 30.55 -19.16
C THR A 652 22.57 30.70 -20.48
N LEU A 653 21.24 30.77 -20.45
CA LEU A 653 20.37 31.05 -21.59
C LEU A 653 19.86 32.49 -21.48
N GLU A 654 20.16 33.33 -22.47
CA GLU A 654 19.73 34.72 -22.59
C GLU A 654 18.70 34.84 -23.72
N PHE A 655 17.53 35.40 -23.44
CA PHE A 655 16.40 35.43 -24.36
C PHE A 655 16.27 36.81 -25.03
N PHE A 656 16.28 36.83 -26.36
CA PHE A 656 16.13 38.04 -27.17
C PHE A 656 15.00 37.88 -28.19
N ASP A 657 14.25 38.93 -28.49
CA ASP A 657 13.39 38.94 -29.68
C ASP A 657 14.21 39.19 -30.97
N THR A 658 13.54 39.18 -32.13
CA THR A 658 14.19 39.38 -33.44
C THR A 658 14.78 40.77 -33.65
N ILE A 659 14.43 41.76 -32.82
CA ILE A 659 15.00 43.12 -32.85
C ILE A 659 16.09 43.31 -31.77
N GLY A 660 16.39 42.27 -30.99
CA GLY A 660 17.47 42.27 -29.99
C GLY A 660 17.07 42.77 -28.60
N ARG A 661 15.78 42.91 -28.31
CA ARG A 661 15.31 43.25 -26.95
C ARG A 661 15.48 42.05 -26.03
N PHE A 662 16.07 42.26 -24.86
CA PHE A 662 16.34 41.23 -23.85
C PHE A 662 15.11 41.00 -22.94
N TYR A 663 14.74 39.74 -22.73
CA TYR A 663 13.58 39.33 -21.91
C TYR A 663 13.97 38.63 -20.60
N GLY A 664 15.26 38.36 -20.39
CA GLY A 664 15.76 37.71 -19.19
C GLY A 664 16.84 36.68 -19.50
N ALA A 665 17.45 36.19 -18.44
CA ALA A 665 18.40 35.10 -18.51
C ALA A 665 18.07 34.07 -17.45
N ILE A 666 18.28 32.80 -17.77
CA ILE A 666 18.18 31.70 -16.82
C ILE A 666 19.48 30.89 -16.83
N SER A 667 19.78 30.25 -15.72
CA SER A 667 20.92 29.35 -15.60
C SER A 667 20.42 27.93 -15.39
N VAL A 668 21.03 26.99 -16.11
CA VAL A 668 20.73 25.56 -16.01
C VAL A 668 22.04 24.85 -15.65
N ASP A 669 22.05 24.17 -14.50
CA ASP A 669 23.14 23.26 -14.14
C ASP A 669 23.10 22.05 -15.07
N VAL A 670 24.14 21.88 -15.88
CA VAL A 670 24.27 20.77 -16.82
C VAL A 670 25.30 19.77 -16.35
N LEU A 671 24.98 18.49 -16.50
CA LEU A 671 25.82 17.34 -16.21
C LEU A 671 26.43 16.78 -17.51
N PRO A 672 27.55 16.04 -17.42
CA PRO A 672 28.16 15.38 -18.57
C PRO A 672 27.17 14.53 -19.38
N GLU A 673 27.50 14.31 -20.66
CA GLU A 673 26.69 13.59 -21.67
C GLU A 673 25.46 14.38 -22.15
N VAL A 674 24.65 13.76 -23.01
CA VAL A 674 23.36 14.31 -23.44
C VAL A 674 22.35 14.12 -22.33
N LYS A 675 21.79 15.22 -21.82
CA LYS A 675 20.65 15.20 -20.90
C LYS A 675 19.59 16.22 -21.33
N ARG A 676 18.37 15.98 -20.86
CA ARG A 676 17.21 16.84 -21.09
C ARG A 676 16.88 17.61 -19.82
N TYR A 677 16.81 18.93 -19.93
CA TYR A 677 16.51 19.84 -18.83
C TYR A 677 15.21 20.60 -19.11
N GLY A 678 14.33 20.69 -18.11
CA GLY A 678 13.20 21.61 -18.17
C GLY A 678 13.69 23.06 -18.13
N VAL A 679 13.16 23.90 -19.01
CA VAL A 679 13.52 25.31 -19.13
C VAL A 679 12.31 26.14 -18.75
N GLN A 680 12.38 26.81 -17.61
CA GLN A 680 11.37 27.81 -17.26
C GLN A 680 11.60 29.05 -18.13
N LEU A 681 10.73 29.26 -19.11
CA LEU A 681 10.81 30.45 -19.96
C LEU A 681 10.50 31.71 -19.12
N PRO A 682 11.16 32.85 -19.42
CA PRO A 682 10.67 34.16 -18.99
C PRO A 682 9.25 34.43 -19.53
N ASP A 683 8.61 35.51 -19.08
CA ASP A 683 7.32 35.94 -19.63
C ASP A 683 7.46 36.38 -21.10
N LEU A 684 7.41 35.40 -22.00
CA LEU A 684 7.51 35.57 -23.44
C LEU A 684 6.11 35.51 -24.06
N VAL A 685 5.76 36.54 -24.84
CA VAL A 685 4.57 36.51 -25.70
C VAL A 685 4.81 35.66 -26.94
N THR A 686 3.74 35.24 -27.64
CA THR A 686 3.85 34.51 -28.91
C THR A 686 4.74 35.28 -29.91
N GLY A 687 5.74 34.62 -30.48
CA GLY A 687 6.70 35.28 -31.37
C GLY A 687 8.02 34.52 -31.57
N TYR A 688 8.88 35.07 -32.42
CA TYR A 688 10.21 34.54 -32.68
C TYR A 688 11.24 35.11 -31.72
N TYR A 689 12.07 34.24 -31.17
CA TYR A 689 13.13 34.56 -30.23
C TYR A 689 14.46 33.93 -30.66
N ILE A 690 15.54 34.62 -30.32
CA ILE A 690 16.91 34.12 -30.35
C ILE A 690 17.32 33.87 -28.91
N ILE A 691 17.61 32.62 -28.58
CA ILE A 691 18.11 32.23 -27.27
C ILE A 691 19.62 32.05 -27.40
N ARG A 692 20.38 33.01 -26.87
CA ARG A 692 21.84 32.90 -26.82
C ARG A 692 22.19 32.05 -25.61
N TRP A 693 23.02 31.04 -25.81
CA TRP A 693 23.50 30.21 -24.72
C TRP A 693 25.01 30.33 -24.58
N ARG A 694 25.50 30.28 -23.34
CA ARG A 694 26.92 30.26 -23.01
C ARG A 694 27.18 29.33 -21.85
N THR A 695 28.31 28.65 -21.89
CA THR A 695 28.92 27.91 -20.79
C THR A 695 30.29 28.52 -20.48
N ALA A 696 31.06 27.91 -19.57
CA ALA A 696 32.43 28.35 -19.32
C ALA A 696 33.35 28.19 -20.55
N SER A 697 33.01 27.30 -21.48
CA SER A 697 33.89 26.89 -22.59
C SER A 697 33.26 26.96 -23.99
N GLN A 698 31.94 27.10 -24.08
CA GLN A 698 31.19 27.06 -25.34
C GLN A 698 30.11 28.14 -25.37
N SER A 699 29.67 28.50 -26.58
CA SER A 699 28.52 29.37 -26.76
C SER A 699 27.82 29.08 -28.08
N GLY A 700 26.57 29.48 -28.20
CA GLY A 700 25.81 29.35 -29.42
C GLY A 700 24.46 30.05 -29.34
N THR A 701 23.60 29.77 -30.32
CA THR A 701 22.26 30.35 -30.40
C THR A 701 21.24 29.30 -30.81
N PHE A 702 20.09 29.30 -30.15
CA PHE A 702 18.88 28.62 -30.63
C PHE A 702 17.93 29.64 -31.24
N ARG A 703 17.24 29.24 -32.31
CA ARG A 703 16.05 29.94 -32.80
C ARG A 703 14.84 29.28 -32.18
N PHE A 704 13.93 30.05 -31.60
CA PHE A 704 12.76 29.52 -30.90
C PHE A 704 11.51 30.30 -31.29
N TYR A 705 10.42 29.61 -31.58
CA TYR A 705 9.11 30.22 -31.81
C TYR A 705 8.17 29.87 -30.66
N LYS A 706 7.84 30.87 -29.83
CA LYS A 706 6.87 30.73 -28.73
C LYS A 706 5.46 30.72 -29.31
N ILE A 707 4.70 29.68 -29.00
CA ILE A 707 3.25 29.60 -29.20
C ILE A 707 2.54 29.79 -27.86
N GLN A 708 1.22 30.02 -27.88
CA GLN A 708 0.44 30.23 -26.64
C GLN A 708 0.63 29.07 -25.66
#